data_AF-A0A409XJ36-F1
#
_entry.id   AF-A0A409XJ36-F1
#
_cell.length_a   1.000
_cell.length_b   1.000
_cell.length_c   1.000
_cell.angle_alpha   90.00
_cell.angle_beta   90.00
_cell.angle_gamma   90.00
#
_symmetry.space_group_name_H-M   'P 1'
#
loop_
_entity.id
_entity.type
_entity.pdbx_description
1 polymer ?
#
loop_
_entity_poly.entity_id
_entity_poly.type
_entity_poly.pdbx_seq_one_letter_code
_entity_poly.pdbx_strand_id
1 'polypeptide(L)'
;MASFSCFKFFRGLRSMCAPIVTVIGFSLMLTYVFVLYQPTRGPGIKQRMGWQSWDVVTMTDQTTPSEGTTKPGGNLENTVDWWNVTKPEEKVDFSSLPLDVWSPLLPHNTGLSEIAITRCIIDPDIGGDVCAPDSTSEQDAIKGKWVRVPRNLNLEGGYISGWLNIYYRRTRRQDINLITEIRLYPQNEQPETLEGWHKAKTSLRAGLRGIPPLFLWYKTGKTSGDMSAKERANIITELDVLYGEDTPWYGFEKIEPPTLSQRGRIEATWITYRRGVKIPPRAPPLHFSHSGKFKVLQVADLHFSVSQGMCRDTILSPCEHSDNLTNTLISHVIDQEKPDLIVFTGDQLNGQGSSWDPKSVLAKFAKAVTAKGIPWAAVFGNHDEEDGMGKEQQVALMKSLPYSLVERGPKDVHGVGNYVLKVYSPDASKTHALTLYFLDSGSYTKGMFDWFGFFTPTEYDWIRQSQIDWFLQESGRSMSRFVSLVLPTDEPPKASINHIERPFRPDTGKDIGSVWERQDDQVIPGIRRLAKPNALMFFHIPLPETYLKADMNPSTGRALDVGISGQEPPGNAKNNDGFFEKGILKAMESDHVSNRNAHEVKAIGNGHCHITENCRRVKGVWFCFGGGGFDRRFRIYDVSDFGETIRTYKRTEKDEIVDEMILAGNGSPPLPS
;
A
#
# COMPACT_ATOMS: atom_id res chain seq x y z
N MET A 1 71.20 -17.91 45.40
CA MET A 1 69.76 -17.54 45.51
C MET A 1 69.29 -17.22 44.09
N ALA A 2 68.29 -17.83 43.47
CA ALA A 2 67.15 -18.59 43.94
C ALA A 2 66.88 -19.80 43.02
N SER A 3 66.46 -20.91 43.61
CA SER A 3 66.00 -22.11 42.89
C SER A 3 64.68 -21.82 42.19
N PHE A 4 64.68 -21.78 40.85
CA PHE A 4 63.46 -21.84 40.05
C PHE A 4 62.91 -23.27 40.14
N SER A 5 62.05 -23.49 41.14
CA SER A 5 61.35 -24.76 41.29
C SER A 5 60.38 -24.95 40.12
N CYS A 6 60.56 -26.05 39.37
CA CYS A 6 59.69 -26.55 38.30
C CYS A 6 58.20 -26.49 38.68
N PHE A 7 57.90 -26.59 39.97
CA PHE A 7 56.55 -26.50 40.54
C PHE A 7 55.85 -25.15 40.30
N LYS A 8 56.58 -24.03 40.27
CA LYS A 8 56.00 -22.70 39.99
C LYS A 8 55.64 -22.54 38.51
N PHE A 9 56.42 -23.14 37.61
CA PHE A 9 56.16 -23.13 36.18
C PHE A 9 54.88 -23.90 35.81
N PHE A 10 54.72 -25.13 36.32
CA PHE A 10 53.50 -25.91 36.08
C PHE A 10 52.25 -25.32 36.73
N ARG A 11 52.39 -24.61 37.86
CA ARG A 11 51.28 -23.88 38.49
C ARG A 11 50.85 -22.65 37.66
N GLY A 12 51.80 -21.94 37.05
CA GLY A 12 51.51 -20.86 36.09
C GLY A 12 50.83 -21.38 34.83
N LEU A 13 51.32 -22.49 34.27
CA LEU A 13 50.74 -23.12 33.08
C LEU A 13 49.28 -23.57 33.33
N ARG A 14 49.01 -24.21 34.48
CA ARG A 14 47.65 -24.61 34.87
C ARG A 14 46.73 -23.41 35.12
N SER A 15 47.27 -22.30 35.64
CA SER A 15 46.52 -21.05 35.84
C SER A 15 46.17 -20.35 34.52
N MET A 16 46.93 -20.57 33.45
CA MET A 16 46.64 -20.01 32.12
C MET A 16 45.73 -20.92 31.28
N CYS A 17 45.81 -22.25 31.46
CA CYS A 17 44.96 -23.19 30.72
C CYS A 17 43.46 -22.97 30.97
N ALA A 18 43.04 -22.71 32.21
CA ALA A 18 41.62 -22.50 32.51
C ALA A 18 41.00 -21.30 31.76
N PRO A 19 41.54 -20.07 31.85
CA PRO A 19 40.98 -18.93 31.11
C PRO A 19 41.13 -19.09 29.59
N ILE A 20 42.21 -19.69 29.09
CA ILE A 20 42.39 -19.93 27.65
C ILE A 20 41.35 -20.92 27.13
N VAL A 21 41.11 -22.02 27.84
CA VAL A 21 40.08 -23.01 27.46
C VAL A 21 38.68 -22.40 27.56
N THR A 22 38.41 -21.56 28.55
CA THR A 22 37.13 -20.85 28.65
C THR A 22 36.93 -19.89 27.48
N VAL A 23 37.94 -19.10 27.11
CA VAL A 23 37.86 -18.17 25.96
C VAL A 23 37.70 -18.93 24.66
N ILE A 24 38.48 -19.99 24.44
CA ILE A 24 38.36 -20.83 23.23
C ILE A 24 36.98 -21.51 23.19
N GLY A 25 36.52 -22.08 24.31
CA GLY A 25 35.21 -22.71 24.41
C GLY A 25 34.07 -21.72 24.17
N PHE A 26 34.15 -20.52 24.73
CA PHE A 26 33.15 -19.47 24.53
C PHE A 26 33.15 -18.95 23.09
N SER A 27 34.34 -18.75 22.49
CA SER A 27 34.48 -18.38 21.08
C SER A 27 33.94 -19.45 20.13
N LEU A 28 34.20 -20.74 20.41
CA LEU A 28 33.62 -21.85 19.64
C LEU A 28 32.11 -21.95 19.82
N MET A 29 31.59 -21.72 21.02
CA MET A 29 30.15 -21.68 21.29
C MET A 29 29.48 -20.53 20.54
N LEU A 30 30.05 -19.33 20.57
CA LEU A 30 29.55 -18.18 19.81
C LEU A 30 29.64 -18.42 18.30
N THR A 31 30.75 -18.99 17.82
CA THR A 31 30.90 -19.36 16.40
C THR A 31 29.86 -20.39 16.01
N TYR A 32 29.60 -21.38 16.87
CA TYR A 32 28.50 -22.32 16.64
C TYR A 32 27.17 -21.58 16.61
N VAL A 33 26.78 -20.82 17.63
CA VAL A 33 25.46 -20.17 17.70
C VAL A 33 25.22 -19.14 16.60
N PHE A 34 26.21 -18.32 16.26
CA PHE A 34 26.02 -17.18 15.36
C PHE A 34 26.49 -17.43 13.91
N VAL A 35 27.37 -18.41 13.68
CA VAL A 35 27.92 -18.67 12.34
C VAL A 35 27.50 -20.04 11.80
N LEU A 36 27.65 -21.12 12.59
CA LEU A 36 27.44 -22.49 12.09
C LEU A 36 26.02 -23.02 12.31
N TYR A 37 25.41 -22.66 13.43
CA TYR A 37 24.04 -22.97 13.81
C TYR A 37 23.13 -21.91 13.20
N GLN A 38 22.98 -21.99 11.89
CA GLN A 38 21.86 -21.36 11.21
C GLN A 38 20.74 -22.39 11.15
N PRO A 39 19.71 -22.34 12.02
CA PRO A 39 18.50 -23.13 11.83
C PRO A 39 17.77 -22.59 10.59
N THR A 40 18.32 -22.87 9.42
CA THR A 40 17.63 -22.67 8.18
C THR A 40 16.56 -23.74 8.11
N ARG A 41 15.30 -23.29 8.11
CA ARG A 41 14.17 -24.15 7.73
C ARG A 41 14.55 -24.79 6.40
N GLY A 42 14.64 -26.13 6.38
CA GLY A 42 15.13 -26.87 5.22
C GLY A 42 14.38 -26.52 3.93
N PRO A 43 14.99 -26.74 2.75
CA PRO A 43 14.47 -26.29 1.46
C PRO A 43 13.05 -26.78 1.15
N GLY A 44 12.60 -27.88 1.75
CA GLY A 44 11.23 -28.40 1.59
C GLY A 44 10.10 -27.52 2.13
N ILE A 45 10.37 -26.59 3.07
CA ILE A 45 9.38 -25.59 3.50
C ILE A 45 9.39 -24.35 2.59
N LYS A 46 10.56 -23.97 2.04
CA LYS A 46 10.67 -22.90 1.04
C LYS A 46 10.11 -23.31 -0.34
N GLN A 47 10.06 -24.62 -0.63
CA GLN A 47 9.52 -25.20 -1.86
C GLN A 47 8.05 -25.62 -1.78
N ARG A 48 7.24 -25.06 -0.86
CA ARG A 48 5.78 -25.12 -1.01
C ARG A 48 5.34 -24.18 -2.14
N MET A 49 5.66 -24.53 -3.38
CA MET A 49 4.94 -24.03 -4.55
C MET A 49 3.53 -24.59 -4.49
N GLY A 50 2.59 -23.83 -3.93
CA GLY A 50 1.21 -24.31 -3.83
C GLY A 50 0.15 -23.29 -3.41
N TRP A 51 0.51 -22.02 -3.12
CA TRP A 51 -0.51 -21.04 -2.72
C TRP A 51 -0.17 -19.57 -3.02
N GLN A 52 1.12 -19.22 -3.20
CA GLN A 52 1.56 -17.89 -3.69
C GLN A 52 1.05 -17.53 -5.11
N SER A 53 0.38 -18.46 -5.79
CA SER A 53 -0.33 -18.20 -7.05
C SER A 53 -1.61 -17.38 -6.86
N TRP A 54 -2.14 -17.21 -5.63
CA TRP A 54 -3.23 -16.25 -5.40
C TRP A 54 -2.72 -14.80 -5.27
N ASP A 55 -1.42 -14.60 -5.00
CA ASP A 55 -0.79 -13.28 -4.93
C ASP A 55 -0.46 -12.69 -6.31
N VAL A 56 -0.51 -13.51 -7.36
CA VAL A 56 -0.12 -13.15 -8.74
C VAL A 56 -1.03 -13.85 -9.76
N VAL A 57 -2.30 -13.46 -9.82
CA VAL A 57 -3.10 -13.65 -11.04
C VAL A 57 -3.88 -12.36 -11.30
N THR A 58 -3.21 -11.37 -11.87
CA THR A 58 -3.89 -10.45 -12.79
C THR A 58 -4.01 -11.22 -14.10
N MET A 59 -5.10 -11.96 -14.30
CA MET A 59 -5.45 -12.38 -15.66
C MET A 59 -5.90 -11.11 -16.36
N THR A 60 -5.01 -10.54 -17.16
CA THR A 60 -5.44 -9.74 -18.30
C THR A 60 -6.39 -10.62 -19.11
N ASP A 61 -7.67 -10.30 -19.10
CA ASP A 61 -8.65 -10.94 -19.97
C ASP A 61 -8.11 -10.89 -21.40
N GLN A 62 -7.69 -12.04 -21.91
CA GLN A 62 -7.52 -12.25 -23.33
C GLN A 62 -8.91 -12.10 -23.94
N THR A 63 -9.07 -11.02 -24.70
CA THR A 63 -10.24 -10.71 -25.52
C THR A 63 -10.53 -11.91 -26.41
N THR A 64 -11.53 -12.70 -26.06
CA THR A 64 -12.20 -13.61 -26.99
C THR A 64 -13.37 -12.83 -27.62
N PRO A 65 -13.51 -12.78 -28.95
CA PRO A 65 -14.60 -12.07 -29.58
C PRO A 65 -15.91 -12.84 -29.35
N SER A 66 -16.81 -12.27 -28.56
CA SER A 66 -18.20 -12.72 -28.51
C SER A 66 -18.91 -12.19 -29.76
N GLU A 67 -19.08 -13.06 -30.76
CA GLU A 67 -20.04 -12.84 -31.86
C GLU A 67 -21.46 -12.83 -31.29
N GLY A 68 -21.97 -11.62 -31.03
CA GLY A 68 -23.37 -11.37 -30.72
C GLY A 68 -24.04 -10.63 -31.87
N THR A 69 -24.70 -11.37 -32.75
CA THR A 69 -25.61 -10.84 -33.78
C THR A 69 -26.63 -9.86 -33.16
N THR A 70 -26.49 -8.58 -33.45
CA THR A 70 -27.48 -7.54 -33.11
C THR A 70 -28.41 -7.30 -34.30
N LYS A 71 -29.71 -7.50 -34.07
CA LYS A 71 -30.77 -6.99 -34.97
C LYS A 71 -30.94 -5.48 -34.72
N PRO A 72 -31.16 -4.66 -35.77
CA PRO A 72 -31.33 -3.22 -35.60
C PRO A 72 -32.79 -2.89 -35.30
N GLY A 73 -33.04 -2.13 -34.23
CA GLY A 73 -34.36 -1.56 -33.96
C GLY A 73 -34.66 -1.38 -32.48
N GLY A 74 -34.25 -0.25 -31.90
CA GLY A 74 -34.68 0.18 -30.57
C GLY A 74 -33.90 1.41 -30.11
N ASN A 75 -34.61 2.47 -29.73
CA ASN A 75 -34.07 3.75 -29.22
C ASN A 75 -32.94 3.54 -28.19
N LEU A 76 -31.74 4.01 -28.52
CA LEU A 76 -30.57 4.08 -27.66
C LEU A 76 -30.69 5.29 -26.71
N GLU A 77 -31.48 5.15 -25.65
CA GLU A 77 -31.42 6.06 -24.49
C GLU A 77 -30.94 5.36 -23.20
N ASN A 78 -30.70 4.05 -23.22
CA ASN A 78 -30.22 3.30 -22.05
C ASN A 78 -29.10 2.32 -22.41
N THR A 79 -27.98 2.81 -22.93
CA THR A 79 -26.72 2.04 -22.95
C THR A 79 -26.18 1.97 -21.52
N VAL A 80 -26.14 0.76 -20.95
CA VAL A 80 -25.47 0.51 -19.68
C VAL A 80 -23.98 0.78 -19.87
N ASP A 81 -23.42 1.68 -19.07
CA ASP A 81 -22.00 1.99 -19.12
C ASP A 81 -21.15 0.73 -18.91
N TRP A 82 -20.05 0.61 -19.65
CA TRP A 82 -19.25 -0.63 -19.66
C TRP A 82 -18.58 -0.95 -18.31
N TRP A 83 -18.44 0.05 -17.42
CA TRP A 83 -17.95 -0.11 -16.05
C TRP A 83 -19.03 -0.54 -15.05
N ASN A 84 -20.32 -0.39 -15.40
CA ASN A 84 -21.45 -0.79 -14.57
C ASN A 84 -21.93 -2.23 -14.84
N VAL A 85 -21.27 -2.94 -15.75
CA VAL A 85 -21.57 -4.35 -16.01
C VAL A 85 -21.08 -5.19 -14.83
N THR A 86 -22.02 -5.83 -14.14
CA THR A 86 -21.73 -6.72 -13.01
C THR A 86 -20.80 -7.83 -13.50
N LYS A 87 -19.52 -7.75 -13.16
CA LYS A 87 -18.61 -8.87 -13.39
C LYS A 87 -19.12 -10.06 -12.54
N PRO A 88 -19.08 -11.30 -13.05
CA PRO A 88 -19.38 -12.45 -12.22
C PRO A 88 -18.48 -12.39 -10.99
N GLU A 89 -19.04 -12.55 -9.79
CA GLU A 89 -18.24 -12.67 -8.58
C GLU A 89 -17.18 -13.76 -8.81
N GLU A 90 -15.90 -13.40 -8.63
CA GLU A 90 -14.83 -14.40 -8.66
C GLU A 90 -15.16 -15.49 -7.64
N LYS A 91 -15.42 -16.70 -8.14
CA LYS A 91 -15.65 -17.86 -7.28
C LYS A 91 -14.35 -18.20 -6.59
N VAL A 92 -14.21 -17.74 -5.36
CA VAL A 92 -13.10 -18.11 -4.48
C VAL A 92 -13.23 -19.60 -4.14
N ASP A 93 -12.20 -20.38 -4.47
CA ASP A 93 -12.09 -21.76 -3.98
C ASP A 93 -11.63 -21.76 -2.52
N PHE A 94 -12.58 -21.75 -1.60
CA PHE A 94 -12.29 -21.81 -0.17
C PHE A 94 -11.64 -23.14 0.27
N SER A 95 -11.75 -24.19 -0.55
CA SER A 95 -11.22 -25.52 -0.21
C SER A 95 -9.69 -25.60 -0.35
N SER A 96 -9.10 -24.74 -1.20
CA SER A 96 -7.65 -24.68 -1.40
C SER A 96 -6.91 -23.83 -0.34
N LEU A 97 -7.64 -23.05 0.47
CA LEU A 97 -7.01 -22.15 1.45
C LEU A 97 -6.37 -22.95 2.62
N PRO A 98 -5.20 -22.53 3.16
CA PRO A 98 -4.54 -23.22 4.26
C PRO A 98 -5.33 -23.09 5.58
N LEU A 99 -5.40 -24.15 6.39
CA LEU A 99 -6.08 -24.10 7.70
C LEU A 99 -5.11 -23.86 8.86
N ASP A 100 -3.82 -24.04 8.63
CA ASP A 100 -2.74 -24.03 9.62
C ASP A 100 -1.80 -22.82 9.48
N VAL A 101 -2.24 -21.77 8.77
CA VAL A 101 -1.49 -20.52 8.57
C VAL A 101 -2.36 -19.34 8.95
N TRP A 102 -1.82 -18.44 9.76
CA TRP A 102 -2.47 -17.17 10.03
C TRP A 102 -2.32 -16.25 8.82
N SER A 103 -3.43 -15.97 8.16
CA SER A 103 -3.49 -14.99 7.07
C SER A 103 -4.86 -14.32 7.05
N PRO A 104 -5.04 -13.22 7.82
CA PRO A 104 -6.34 -12.59 8.00
C PRO A 104 -6.86 -11.91 6.72
N LEU A 105 -6.01 -11.75 5.71
CA LEU A 105 -6.41 -11.23 4.40
C LEU A 105 -7.16 -12.27 3.57
N LEU A 106 -7.06 -13.56 3.92
CA LEU A 106 -7.73 -14.61 3.16
C LEU A 106 -9.21 -14.68 3.49
N PRO A 107 -10.08 -14.84 2.48
CA PRO A 107 -11.51 -14.94 2.65
C PRO A 107 -11.90 -16.34 3.18
N HIS A 108 -11.42 -16.71 4.38
CA HIS A 108 -11.78 -18.00 4.98
C HIS A 108 -13.27 -18.07 5.32
N ASN A 109 -13.97 -19.07 4.78
CA ASN A 109 -15.35 -19.42 5.17
C ASN A 109 -15.40 -20.51 6.26
N THR A 110 -14.25 -21.00 6.71
CA THR A 110 -14.14 -22.02 7.74
C THR A 110 -14.07 -21.38 9.12
N GLY A 111 -15.00 -21.76 10.01
CA GLY A 111 -15.03 -21.23 11.37
C GLY A 111 -13.92 -21.76 12.27
N LEU A 112 -13.70 -21.05 13.38
CA LEU A 112 -12.78 -21.48 14.44
C LEU A 112 -13.44 -22.52 15.33
N SER A 113 -12.69 -23.51 15.81
CA SER A 113 -13.20 -24.56 16.69
C SER A 113 -12.71 -24.43 18.13
N GLU A 114 -11.55 -23.82 18.35
CA GLU A 114 -10.96 -23.67 19.68
C GLU A 114 -10.06 -22.42 19.73
N ILE A 115 -10.02 -21.76 20.88
CA ILE A 115 -9.11 -20.63 21.16
C ILE A 115 -8.33 -20.92 22.44
N ALA A 116 -7.04 -20.63 22.42
CA ALA A 116 -6.16 -20.69 23.58
C ALA A 116 -5.32 -19.41 23.70
N ILE A 117 -5.03 -19.03 24.94
CA ILE A 117 -4.14 -17.92 25.26
C ILE A 117 -2.93 -18.52 25.96
N THR A 118 -1.72 -18.22 25.49
CA THR A 118 -0.50 -18.70 26.14
C THR A 118 0.50 -17.56 26.34
N ARG A 119 1.16 -17.59 27.50
CA ARG A 119 2.24 -16.67 27.82
C ARG A 119 3.58 -17.37 27.55
N CYS A 120 4.49 -16.67 26.90
CA CYS A 120 5.84 -17.10 26.62
C CYS A 120 6.86 -16.07 27.11
N ILE A 121 7.98 -16.55 27.62
CA ILE A 121 9.12 -15.71 28.01
C ILE A 121 10.06 -15.49 26.81
N ILE A 122 10.03 -16.40 25.85
CA ILE A 122 10.84 -16.35 24.63
C ILE A 122 9.98 -15.77 23.51
N ASP A 123 10.59 -14.97 22.63
CA ASP A 123 9.95 -14.52 21.41
C ASP A 123 9.51 -15.73 20.56
N PRO A 124 8.22 -15.93 20.27
CA PRO A 124 7.76 -17.06 19.47
C PRO A 124 8.31 -17.08 18.04
N ASP A 125 8.75 -15.95 17.49
CA ASP A 125 9.40 -15.93 16.17
C ASP A 125 10.77 -16.62 16.19
N ILE A 126 11.42 -16.66 17.36
CA ILE A 126 12.71 -17.34 17.60
C ILE A 126 12.49 -18.72 18.24
N GLY A 127 11.63 -18.79 19.25
CA GLY A 127 11.37 -19.99 20.04
C GLY A 127 10.41 -21.00 19.38
N GLY A 128 9.78 -20.64 18.26
CA GLY A 128 8.81 -21.49 17.59
C GLY A 128 7.67 -21.94 18.53
N ASP A 129 7.39 -23.23 18.54
CA ASP A 129 6.25 -23.81 19.26
C ASP A 129 6.54 -24.11 20.75
N VAL A 130 7.66 -23.64 21.31
CA VAL A 130 8.05 -23.89 22.71
C VAL A 130 6.95 -23.52 23.72
N CYS A 131 6.16 -22.49 23.40
CA CYS A 131 5.04 -22.04 24.23
C CYS A 131 3.68 -22.20 23.54
N ALA A 132 3.62 -22.99 22.46
CA ALA A 132 2.35 -23.33 21.84
C ALA A 132 1.51 -24.17 22.83
N PRO A 133 0.17 -24.08 22.77
CA PRO A 133 -0.67 -24.95 23.59
C PRO A 133 -0.45 -26.43 23.22
N ASP A 134 -0.56 -27.30 24.21
CA ASP A 134 -0.44 -28.75 23.99
C ASP A 134 -1.44 -29.24 22.93
N SER A 135 -1.01 -30.21 22.14
CA SER A 135 -1.85 -30.88 21.14
C SER A 135 -1.50 -32.35 21.00
N THR A 136 -2.51 -33.17 20.68
CA THR A 136 -2.31 -34.55 20.21
C THR A 136 -2.64 -34.66 18.72
N SER A 137 -2.10 -35.66 18.03
CA SER A 137 -2.40 -35.87 16.61
C SER A 137 -3.89 -36.10 16.34
N GLU A 138 -4.61 -36.71 17.29
CA GLU A 138 -6.06 -36.86 17.24
C GLU A 138 -6.79 -35.52 17.36
N GLN A 139 -6.36 -34.65 18.29
CA GLN A 139 -6.91 -33.30 18.41
C GLN A 139 -6.66 -32.47 17.15
N ASP A 140 -5.45 -32.52 16.59
CA ASP A 140 -5.12 -31.82 15.34
C ASP A 140 -5.95 -32.33 14.15
N ALA A 141 -6.22 -33.63 14.09
CA ALA A 141 -7.05 -34.22 13.04
C ALA A 141 -8.54 -33.86 13.16
N ILE A 142 -9.04 -33.66 14.39
CA ILE A 142 -10.45 -33.33 14.65
C ILE A 142 -10.68 -31.82 14.57
N LYS A 143 -9.93 -31.06 15.37
CA LYS A 143 -10.11 -29.62 15.58
C LYS A 143 -9.25 -28.77 14.66
N GLY A 144 -8.22 -29.35 14.04
CA GLY A 144 -7.21 -28.61 13.29
C GLY A 144 -6.00 -28.27 14.16
N LYS A 145 -4.89 -27.95 13.50
CA LYS A 145 -3.65 -27.54 14.16
C LYS A 145 -3.80 -26.16 14.80
N TRP A 146 -2.98 -25.90 15.82
CA TRP A 146 -2.87 -24.57 16.39
C TRP A 146 -2.27 -23.58 15.38
N VAL A 147 -2.92 -22.44 15.25
CA VAL A 147 -2.49 -21.29 14.46
C VAL A 147 -2.29 -20.12 15.41
N ARG A 148 -1.09 -19.55 15.42
CA ARG A 148 -0.74 -18.38 16.23
C ARG A 148 -1.12 -17.10 15.49
N VAL A 149 -1.77 -16.17 16.18
CA VAL A 149 -1.84 -14.77 15.75
C VAL A 149 -0.49 -14.13 16.10
N PRO A 150 0.33 -13.67 15.13
CA PRO A 150 1.73 -13.30 15.34
C PRO A 150 1.92 -11.91 15.96
N ARG A 151 0.98 -11.48 16.80
CA ARG A 151 0.93 -10.14 17.40
C ARG A 151 0.82 -10.27 18.91
N ASN A 152 1.76 -9.67 19.61
CA ASN A 152 1.89 -9.80 21.06
C ASN A 152 0.87 -8.90 21.77
N LEU A 153 -0.04 -9.48 22.55
CA LEU A 153 -1.01 -8.71 23.36
C LEU A 153 -0.35 -7.84 24.43
N ASN A 154 0.85 -8.20 24.86
CA ASN A 154 1.63 -7.50 25.88
C ASN A 154 2.69 -6.56 25.30
N LEU A 155 2.69 -6.28 23.98
CA LEU A 155 3.73 -5.48 23.33
C LEU A 155 3.95 -4.13 24.05
N GLU A 156 2.85 -3.42 24.33
CA GLU A 156 2.80 -2.15 25.06
C GLU A 156 2.98 -2.29 26.59
N GLY A 157 2.98 -3.52 27.12
CA GLY A 157 3.30 -3.82 28.52
C GLY A 157 4.81 -3.74 28.83
N GLY A 158 5.65 -3.61 27.80
CA GLY A 158 7.10 -3.60 27.90
C GLY A 158 7.72 -4.99 28.00
N TYR A 159 9.05 -5.03 27.87
CA TYR A 159 9.81 -6.28 27.73
C TYR A 159 9.56 -7.31 28.85
N ILE A 160 9.42 -6.84 30.09
CA ILE A 160 9.22 -7.72 31.27
C ILE A 160 7.87 -8.44 31.28
N SER A 161 6.89 -7.96 30.51
CA SER A 161 5.57 -8.60 30.44
C SER A 161 5.60 -9.90 29.63
N GLY A 162 6.63 -10.10 28.80
CA GLY A 162 6.78 -11.26 27.93
C GLY A 162 5.77 -11.25 26.77
N TRP A 163 5.73 -12.35 26.02
CA TRP A 163 4.82 -12.51 24.88
C TRP A 163 3.53 -13.18 25.33
N LEU A 164 2.40 -12.52 25.08
CA LEU A 164 1.09 -13.08 25.31
C LEU A 164 0.42 -13.30 23.95
N ASN A 165 0.22 -14.57 23.62
CA ASN A 165 -0.15 -15.02 22.29
C ASN A 165 -1.57 -15.56 22.27
N ILE A 166 -2.28 -15.29 21.17
CA ILE A 166 -3.55 -15.90 20.84
C ILE A 166 -3.29 -17.04 19.86
N TYR A 167 -3.84 -18.21 20.18
CA TYR A 167 -3.87 -19.36 19.27
C TYR A 167 -5.32 -19.72 18.97
N TYR A 168 -5.60 -20.08 17.73
CA TYR A 168 -6.88 -20.67 17.35
C TYR A 168 -6.68 -21.98 16.60
N ARG A 169 -7.73 -22.79 16.56
CA ARG A 169 -7.84 -23.95 15.66
C ARG A 169 -8.96 -23.74 14.67
N ARG A 170 -8.80 -24.34 13.49
CA ARG A 170 -9.76 -24.28 12.39
C ARG A 170 -9.88 -25.65 11.75
N THR A 171 -11.11 -26.08 11.49
CA THR A 171 -11.41 -27.38 10.88
C THR A 171 -12.53 -27.29 9.85
N ARG A 172 -12.42 -28.09 8.77
CA ARG A 172 -13.48 -28.25 7.76
C ARG A 172 -14.47 -29.37 8.10
N ARG A 173 -14.23 -30.09 9.21
CA ARG A 173 -15.11 -31.14 9.68
C ARG A 173 -16.52 -30.60 9.93
N GLN A 174 -17.52 -31.34 9.46
CA GLN A 174 -18.91 -30.93 9.54
C GLN A 174 -19.53 -31.23 10.91
N ASP A 175 -18.93 -32.15 11.67
CA ASP A 175 -19.39 -32.67 12.95
C ASP A 175 -18.81 -31.93 14.17
N ILE A 176 -18.16 -30.79 13.96
CA ILE A 176 -17.52 -30.01 15.03
C ILE A 176 -18.27 -28.71 15.26
N ASN A 177 -18.55 -28.43 16.53
CA ASN A 177 -19.13 -27.16 16.97
C ASN A 177 -18.15 -26.02 16.72
N LEU A 178 -18.61 -24.98 16.03
CA LEU A 178 -17.79 -23.83 15.67
C LEU A 178 -18.08 -22.62 16.57
N ILE A 179 -17.10 -21.75 16.71
CA ILE A 179 -17.17 -20.57 17.56
C ILE A 179 -18.06 -19.52 16.89
N THR A 180 -19.10 -19.10 17.62
CA THR A 180 -20.08 -18.10 17.17
C THR A 180 -19.97 -16.79 17.93
N GLU A 181 -19.47 -16.80 19.17
CA GLU A 181 -19.34 -15.59 20.00
C GLU A 181 -18.04 -15.60 20.79
N ILE A 182 -17.49 -14.41 21.03
CA ILE A 182 -16.38 -14.18 21.96
C ILE A 182 -16.77 -13.01 22.85
N ARG A 183 -16.50 -13.14 24.15
CA ARG A 183 -16.70 -12.09 25.15
C ARG A 183 -15.53 -12.09 26.13
N LEU A 184 -15.25 -10.92 26.69
CA LEU A 184 -14.18 -10.75 27.67
C LEU A 184 -14.81 -10.41 29.02
N TYR A 185 -14.44 -11.16 30.05
CA TYR A 185 -14.97 -10.96 31.39
C TYR A 185 -13.84 -10.73 32.40
N PRO A 186 -13.99 -9.80 33.34
CA PRO A 186 -13.15 -9.71 34.54
C PRO A 186 -13.14 -11.03 35.31
N GLN A 187 -12.16 -11.20 36.21
CA GLN A 187 -11.98 -12.45 36.96
C GLN A 187 -13.23 -12.97 37.69
N ASN A 188 -14.08 -12.07 38.19
CA ASN A 188 -15.25 -12.40 39.01
C ASN A 188 -16.57 -12.39 38.21
N GLU A 189 -16.49 -12.24 36.90
CA GLU A 189 -17.66 -12.23 36.01
C GLU A 189 -17.60 -13.40 35.03
N GLN A 190 -18.79 -13.81 34.57
CA GLN A 190 -18.95 -14.92 33.63
C GLN A 190 -20.26 -14.76 32.84
N PRO A 191 -20.44 -15.49 31.73
CA PRO A 191 -21.72 -15.55 31.04
C PRO A 191 -22.86 -16.02 31.96
N GLU A 192 -24.07 -15.52 31.73
CA GLU A 192 -25.29 -15.91 32.49
C GLU A 192 -25.54 -17.42 32.45
N THR A 193 -25.27 -18.05 31.31
CA THR A 193 -25.36 -19.50 31.10
C THR A 193 -23.98 -20.04 30.72
N LEU A 194 -23.54 -21.14 31.32
CA LEU A 194 -22.27 -21.79 30.96
C LEU A 194 -22.39 -22.76 29.77
N GLU A 195 -23.60 -22.99 29.26
CA GLU A 195 -23.84 -23.91 28.15
C GLU A 195 -23.11 -23.46 26.88
N GLY A 196 -22.22 -24.33 26.38
CA GLY A 196 -21.42 -24.08 25.18
C GLY A 196 -20.33 -23.01 25.33
N TRP A 197 -20.17 -22.40 26.51
CA TRP A 197 -19.15 -21.40 26.79
C TRP A 197 -17.88 -22.04 27.34
N HIS A 198 -16.74 -21.59 26.82
CA HIS A 198 -15.42 -22.07 27.19
C HIS A 198 -14.56 -20.88 27.64
N LYS A 199 -13.89 -21.02 28.79
CA LYS A 199 -12.97 -20.02 29.33
C LYS A 199 -11.53 -20.34 28.92
N ALA A 200 -10.82 -19.37 28.36
CA ALA A 200 -9.37 -19.49 28.18
C ALA A 200 -8.66 -19.54 29.54
N LYS A 201 -7.72 -20.49 29.70
CA LYS A 201 -7.03 -20.73 30.98
C LYS A 201 -6.21 -19.52 31.44
N THR A 202 -5.53 -18.86 30.53
CA THR A 202 -4.63 -17.74 30.81
C THR A 202 -5.34 -16.41 30.64
N SER A 203 -5.11 -15.49 31.58
CA SER A 203 -5.60 -14.11 31.50
C SER A 203 -5.00 -13.38 30.30
N LEU A 204 -5.82 -12.58 29.62
CA LEU A 204 -5.42 -11.63 28.57
C LEU A 204 -4.55 -10.48 29.09
N ARG A 205 -4.32 -10.43 30.41
CA ARG A 205 -3.45 -9.45 31.09
C ARG A 205 -2.31 -10.13 31.85
N ALA A 206 -2.06 -11.42 31.58
CA ALA A 206 -1.00 -12.16 32.23
C ALA A 206 0.38 -11.55 31.88
N GLY A 207 1.16 -11.19 32.91
CA GLY A 207 2.46 -10.52 32.74
C GLY A 207 2.41 -9.00 32.88
N LEU A 208 1.22 -8.39 32.86
CA LEU A 208 1.03 -6.97 33.15
C LEU A 208 0.90 -6.78 34.67
N ARG A 209 1.76 -5.96 35.27
CA ARG A 209 1.78 -5.74 36.72
C ARG A 209 0.72 -4.73 37.14
N GLY A 210 -0.02 -5.04 38.21
CA GLY A 210 -0.99 -4.12 38.81
C GLY A 210 -2.29 -3.94 38.02
N ILE A 211 -2.53 -4.73 36.97
CA ILE A 211 -3.77 -4.70 36.20
C ILE A 211 -4.61 -5.94 36.52
N PRO A 212 -5.89 -5.79 36.91
CA PRO A 212 -6.77 -6.93 37.21
C PRO A 212 -6.92 -7.90 36.03
N PRO A 213 -7.01 -9.24 36.28
CA PRO A 213 -7.14 -10.22 35.22
C PRO A 213 -8.40 -10.05 34.37
N LEU A 214 -8.26 -10.32 33.08
CA LEU A 214 -9.34 -10.33 32.08
C LEU A 214 -9.27 -11.66 31.34
N PHE A 215 -10.39 -12.35 31.19
CA PHE A 215 -10.42 -13.68 30.58
C PHE A 215 -11.24 -13.68 29.29
N LEU A 216 -10.69 -14.35 28.26
CA LEU A 216 -11.42 -14.62 27.03
C LEU A 216 -12.37 -15.79 27.24
N TRP A 217 -13.63 -15.58 26.90
CA TRP A 217 -14.65 -16.61 26.82
C TRP A 217 -15.14 -16.71 25.38
N TYR A 218 -15.31 -17.93 24.87
CA TYR A 218 -15.87 -18.17 23.55
C TYR A 218 -17.01 -19.19 23.61
N LYS A 219 -18.04 -18.98 22.79
CA LYS A 219 -19.20 -19.87 22.70
C LYS A 219 -19.12 -20.71 21.44
N THR A 220 -19.20 -22.02 21.59
CA THR A 220 -19.37 -22.95 20.46
C THR A 220 -20.85 -23.17 20.19
N GLY A 221 -21.27 -22.94 18.95
CA GLY A 221 -22.64 -23.14 18.49
C GLY A 221 -22.88 -24.56 17.97
N LYS A 222 -23.71 -24.67 16.93
CA LYS A 222 -24.02 -25.92 16.23
C LYS A 222 -22.79 -26.48 15.49
N THR A 223 -22.90 -27.73 15.07
CA THR A 223 -21.95 -28.30 14.11
C THR A 223 -22.10 -27.62 12.75
N SER A 224 -21.02 -27.53 11.96
CA SER A 224 -21.08 -26.91 10.63
C SER A 224 -22.11 -27.58 9.70
N GLY A 225 -22.34 -28.89 9.85
CA GLY A 225 -23.33 -29.65 9.09
C GLY A 225 -24.78 -29.29 9.41
N ASP A 226 -25.06 -28.86 10.64
CA ASP A 226 -26.39 -28.49 11.12
C ASP A 226 -26.70 -26.99 10.97
N MET A 227 -25.74 -26.19 10.51
CA MET A 227 -25.90 -24.76 10.31
C MET A 227 -26.62 -24.44 8.99
N SER A 228 -27.61 -23.55 9.07
CA SER A 228 -28.13 -22.85 7.89
C SER A 228 -27.06 -21.96 7.25
N ALA A 229 -27.25 -21.58 5.98
CA ALA A 229 -26.34 -20.67 5.27
C ALA A 229 -26.14 -19.33 6.00
N LYS A 230 -27.21 -18.79 6.63
CA LYS A 230 -27.16 -17.55 7.40
C LYS A 230 -26.36 -17.70 8.71
N GLU A 231 -26.52 -18.83 9.40
CA GLU A 231 -25.71 -19.12 10.60
C GLU A 231 -24.24 -19.28 10.23
N ARG A 232 -23.95 -20.02 9.15
CA ARG A 232 -22.58 -20.21 8.64
C ARG A 232 -21.92 -18.90 8.24
N ALA A 233 -22.67 -17.95 7.68
CA ALA A 233 -22.14 -16.62 7.32
C ALA A 233 -21.78 -15.74 8.54
N ASN A 234 -22.26 -16.08 9.74
CA ASN A 234 -22.06 -15.27 10.96
C ASN A 234 -21.10 -15.89 11.98
N ILE A 235 -20.51 -17.07 11.69
CA ILE A 235 -19.49 -17.69 12.53
C ILE A 235 -18.22 -16.84 12.55
N ILE A 236 -17.42 -16.98 13.61
CA ILE A 236 -16.13 -16.32 13.69
C ILE A 236 -15.12 -17.12 12.87
N THR A 237 -14.50 -16.46 11.90
CA THR A 237 -13.57 -17.08 10.95
C THR A 237 -12.12 -16.68 11.17
N GLU A 238 -11.89 -15.48 11.74
CA GLU A 238 -10.55 -14.96 12.00
C GLU A 238 -10.44 -14.18 13.31
N LEU A 239 -9.21 -14.17 13.83
CA LEU A 239 -8.77 -13.35 14.95
C LEU A 239 -7.51 -12.57 14.58
N ASP A 240 -7.43 -11.36 15.10
CA ASP A 240 -6.30 -10.46 14.91
C ASP A 240 -6.16 -9.52 16.11
N VAL A 241 -5.06 -8.77 16.17
CA VAL A 241 -4.78 -7.80 17.23
C VAL A 241 -4.62 -6.42 16.61
N LEU A 242 -5.31 -5.42 17.15
CA LEU A 242 -5.12 -4.02 16.78
C LEU A 242 -4.37 -3.29 17.90
N TYR A 243 -3.43 -2.44 17.52
CA TYR A 243 -2.77 -1.51 18.44
C TYR A 243 -3.26 -0.09 18.15
N GLY A 244 -3.45 0.71 19.20
CA GLY A 244 -4.07 2.03 19.13
C GLY A 244 -5.60 1.99 19.19
N GLU A 245 -6.20 3.18 19.25
CA GLU A 245 -7.65 3.36 19.48
C GLU A 245 -8.51 3.38 18.20
N ASP A 246 -7.90 3.34 17.02
CA ASP A 246 -8.61 3.59 15.77
C ASP A 246 -9.37 2.35 15.22
N THR A 247 -9.75 2.41 13.95
CA THR A 247 -10.58 1.40 13.29
C THR A 247 -9.74 0.15 12.98
N PRO A 248 -10.25 -1.07 13.28
CA PRO A 248 -9.55 -2.30 12.91
C PRO A 248 -9.51 -2.49 11.39
N TRP A 249 -8.76 -3.50 10.94
CA TRP A 249 -8.68 -3.87 9.53
C TRP A 249 -10.06 -4.13 8.91
N TYR A 250 -10.23 -3.91 7.60
CA TYR A 250 -11.52 -4.02 6.94
C TYR A 250 -12.23 -5.37 7.24
N GLY A 251 -13.49 -5.27 7.68
CA GLY A 251 -14.33 -6.42 8.04
C GLY A 251 -14.09 -6.99 9.43
N PHE A 252 -13.12 -6.48 10.19
CA PHE A 252 -12.91 -6.83 11.59
C PHE A 252 -13.67 -5.89 12.53
N GLU A 253 -14.00 -6.40 13.70
CA GLU A 253 -14.62 -5.66 14.80
C GLU A 253 -13.76 -5.79 16.06
N LYS A 254 -13.74 -4.75 16.90
CA LYS A 254 -13.08 -4.78 18.21
C LYS A 254 -13.92 -5.58 19.22
N ILE A 255 -13.25 -6.31 20.10
CA ILE A 255 -13.86 -6.94 21.26
C ILE A 255 -13.63 -6.06 22.49
N GLU A 256 -14.71 -5.66 23.14
CA GLU A 256 -14.69 -4.85 24.37
C GLU A 256 -14.56 -5.72 25.63
N PRO A 257 -13.86 -5.25 26.69
CA PRO A 257 -12.98 -4.08 26.73
C PRO A 257 -11.58 -4.37 26.14
N PRO A 258 -10.71 -3.36 25.93
CA PRO A 258 -9.34 -3.60 25.48
C PRO A 258 -8.55 -4.46 26.48
N THR A 259 -7.61 -5.25 25.96
CA THR A 259 -6.73 -6.07 26.80
C THR A 259 -5.79 -5.19 27.60
N LEU A 260 -5.34 -4.09 27.00
CA LEU A 260 -4.61 -3.00 27.66
C LEU A 260 -5.23 -1.67 27.22
N SER A 261 -5.66 -0.84 28.17
CA SER A 261 -6.22 0.49 27.89
C SER A 261 -5.12 1.51 27.63
N GLN A 262 -5.40 2.49 26.78
CA GLN A 262 -4.49 3.61 26.52
C GLN A 262 -4.16 4.36 27.82
N ARG A 263 -2.89 4.68 28.05
CA ARG A 263 -2.44 5.48 29.20
C ARG A 263 -1.12 6.20 28.93
N GLY A 264 -1.17 7.53 28.78
CA GLY A 264 0.04 8.33 28.53
C GLY A 264 0.65 7.95 27.18
N ARG A 265 1.83 7.32 27.19
CA ARG A 265 2.52 6.83 25.98
C ARG A 265 2.17 5.39 25.61
N ILE A 266 1.41 4.70 26.47
CA ILE A 266 0.98 3.32 26.24
C ILE A 266 -0.23 3.35 25.32
N GLU A 267 -0.11 2.69 24.18
CA GLU A 267 -1.21 2.54 23.23
C GLU A 267 -2.15 1.41 23.66
N ALA A 268 -3.42 1.53 23.30
CA ALA A 268 -4.39 0.49 23.60
C ALA A 268 -4.12 -0.78 22.76
N THR A 269 -4.37 -1.94 23.36
CA THR A 269 -4.32 -3.23 22.66
C THR A 269 -5.70 -3.86 22.64
N TRP A 270 -6.14 -4.23 21.45
CA TRP A 270 -7.46 -4.76 21.18
C TRP A 270 -7.37 -6.14 20.53
N ILE A 271 -8.23 -7.06 20.98
CA ILE A 271 -8.53 -8.25 20.19
C ILE A 271 -9.58 -7.84 19.16
N THR A 272 -9.36 -8.25 17.93
CA THR A 272 -10.30 -8.04 16.83
C THR A 272 -10.66 -9.36 16.19
N TYR A 273 -11.85 -9.44 15.62
CA TYR A 273 -12.35 -10.66 15.02
C TYR A 273 -13.18 -10.36 13.78
N ARG A 274 -13.31 -11.34 12.88
CA ARG A 274 -14.15 -11.23 11.68
C ARG A 274 -15.20 -12.34 11.66
N ARG A 275 -16.43 -11.95 11.29
CA ARG A 275 -17.54 -12.87 11.04
C ARG A 275 -17.69 -13.17 9.56
N GLY A 276 -17.67 -14.45 9.22
CA GLY A 276 -17.78 -14.93 7.86
C GLY A 276 -16.74 -14.32 6.92
N VAL A 277 -17.05 -14.40 5.63
CA VAL A 277 -16.22 -13.85 4.58
C VAL A 277 -16.62 -12.40 4.30
N LYS A 278 -15.67 -11.47 4.43
CA LYS A 278 -15.83 -10.06 4.05
C LYS A 278 -14.83 -9.74 2.95
N ILE A 279 -15.28 -9.77 1.70
CA ILE A 279 -14.44 -9.39 0.55
C ILE A 279 -14.42 -7.86 0.47
N PRO A 280 -13.24 -7.21 0.46
CA PRO A 280 -13.12 -5.79 0.20
C PRO A 280 -13.71 -5.43 -1.18
N PRO A 281 -14.53 -4.36 -1.29
CA PRO A 281 -15.04 -3.93 -2.58
C PRO A 281 -13.88 -3.48 -3.46
N ARG A 282 -13.94 -3.85 -4.74
CA ARG A 282 -12.92 -3.48 -5.74
C ARG A 282 -13.20 -2.09 -6.29
N ALA A 283 -12.13 -1.38 -6.66
CA ALA A 283 -12.25 -0.14 -7.41
C ALA A 283 -12.91 -0.40 -8.77
N PRO A 284 -13.88 0.43 -9.20
CA PRO A 284 -14.27 0.44 -10.60
C PRO A 284 -13.07 0.79 -11.50
N PRO A 285 -13.05 0.32 -12.76
CA PRO A 285 -12.04 0.77 -13.71
C PRO A 285 -12.05 2.29 -13.85
N LEU A 286 -10.88 2.92 -13.97
CA LEU A 286 -10.81 4.36 -14.14
C LEU A 286 -11.33 4.77 -15.53
N HIS A 287 -12.24 5.73 -15.56
CA HIS A 287 -12.83 6.21 -16.79
C HIS A 287 -13.12 7.71 -16.71
N PHE A 288 -13.14 8.37 -17.86
CA PHE A 288 -13.67 9.72 -17.97
C PHE A 288 -15.19 9.72 -17.79
N SER A 289 -15.75 10.83 -17.33
CA SER A 289 -17.18 11.07 -17.46
C SER A 289 -17.60 11.18 -18.94
N HIS A 290 -18.90 11.06 -19.22
CA HIS A 290 -19.45 11.34 -20.55
C HIS A 290 -19.15 12.75 -21.06
N SER A 291 -18.88 13.71 -20.16
CA SER A 291 -18.44 15.07 -20.51
C SER A 291 -16.93 15.21 -20.71
N GLY A 292 -16.17 14.10 -20.68
CA GLY A 292 -14.72 14.09 -20.85
C GLY A 292 -13.93 14.65 -19.68
N LYS A 293 -14.48 14.58 -18.45
CA LYS A 293 -13.81 15.04 -17.23
C LYS A 293 -13.28 13.87 -16.40
N PHE A 294 -12.13 14.07 -15.76
CA PHE A 294 -11.54 13.16 -14.80
C PHE A 294 -10.70 13.96 -13.81
N LYS A 295 -10.98 13.84 -12.51
CA LYS A 295 -10.34 14.63 -11.46
C LYS A 295 -9.50 13.76 -10.53
N VAL A 296 -8.23 14.14 -10.35
CA VAL A 296 -7.29 13.51 -9.41
C VAL A 296 -7.06 14.44 -8.22
N LEU A 297 -7.28 13.93 -7.01
CA LEU A 297 -6.87 14.59 -5.77
C LEU A 297 -5.55 14.00 -5.29
N GLN A 298 -4.50 14.80 -5.24
CA GLN A 298 -3.20 14.42 -4.68
C GLN A 298 -3.17 14.74 -3.19
N VAL A 299 -2.84 13.74 -2.38
CA VAL A 299 -2.69 13.83 -0.92
C VAL A 299 -1.29 13.36 -0.56
N ALA A 300 -0.56 14.12 0.24
CA ALA A 300 0.83 13.83 0.56
C ALA A 300 1.07 13.97 2.07
N ASP A 301 2.06 13.22 2.59
CA ASP A 301 2.69 13.47 3.90
C ASP A 301 1.68 13.47 5.07
N LEU A 302 0.90 12.38 5.16
CA LEU A 302 -0.13 12.23 6.20
C LEU A 302 0.47 11.96 7.57
N HIS A 303 1.60 11.25 7.61
CA HIS A 303 2.33 10.91 8.82
C HIS A 303 1.46 10.34 9.94
N PHE A 304 0.71 9.28 9.63
CA PHE A 304 -0.12 8.59 10.60
C PHE A 304 0.73 7.69 11.52
N SER A 305 0.44 7.67 12.82
CA SER A 305 1.15 6.85 13.82
C SER A 305 0.36 5.60 14.24
N VAL A 306 0.80 4.79 15.21
CA VAL A 306 -0.10 3.80 15.86
C VAL A 306 -1.09 4.51 16.80
N SER A 307 -0.61 5.54 17.50
CA SER A 307 -1.45 6.42 18.30
C SER A 307 -2.39 7.26 17.43
N GLN A 308 -3.30 8.02 18.05
CA GLN A 308 -4.17 8.97 17.35
C GLN A 308 -3.44 10.26 16.91
N GLY A 309 -2.10 10.29 17.02
CA GLY A 309 -1.25 11.38 16.56
C GLY A 309 -1.22 12.56 17.54
N MET A 310 -0.02 13.00 17.90
CA MET A 310 0.19 14.27 18.61
C MET A 310 0.47 15.35 17.57
N CYS A 311 -0.22 16.48 17.66
CA CYS A 311 0.07 17.59 16.78
C CYS A 311 1.44 18.20 17.13
N ARG A 312 2.26 18.42 16.10
CA ARG A 312 3.56 19.09 16.19
C ARG A 312 3.52 20.29 15.25
N ASP A 313 4.26 21.33 15.60
CA ASP A 313 4.50 22.50 14.73
C ASP A 313 3.21 23.11 14.15
N THR A 314 2.13 23.13 14.94
CA THR A 314 0.83 23.70 14.57
C THR A 314 0.43 24.86 15.47
N ILE A 315 -0.31 25.81 14.91
CA ILE A 315 -0.93 26.91 15.65
C ILE A 315 -2.24 26.49 16.34
N LEU A 316 -2.78 25.31 16.01
CA LEU A 316 -4.01 24.79 16.62
C LEU A 316 -3.76 24.46 18.10
N SER A 317 -4.55 25.04 18.99
CA SER A 317 -4.46 24.79 20.45
C SER A 317 -5.84 24.87 21.12
N PRO A 318 -6.27 23.83 21.86
CA PRO A 318 -5.63 22.51 21.96
C PRO A 318 -5.75 21.72 20.65
N CYS A 319 -4.71 20.98 20.30
CA CYS A 319 -4.74 20.05 19.17
C CYS A 319 -4.55 18.63 19.71
N GLU A 320 -5.62 17.85 19.64
CA GLU A 320 -5.67 16.47 20.10
C GLU A 320 -6.15 15.59 18.94
N HIS A 321 -5.69 14.33 18.91
CA HIS A 321 -6.12 13.33 17.93
C HIS A 321 -5.86 13.79 16.48
N SER A 322 -4.61 14.17 16.17
CA SER A 322 -4.20 14.72 14.87
C SER A 322 -4.70 13.89 13.68
N ASP A 323 -4.68 12.56 13.79
CA ASP A 323 -5.07 11.67 12.69
C ASP A 323 -6.58 11.74 12.40
N ASN A 324 -7.40 11.98 13.44
CA ASN A 324 -8.83 12.22 13.27
C ASN A 324 -9.09 13.55 12.56
N LEU A 325 -8.32 14.59 12.90
CA LEU A 325 -8.40 15.89 12.23
C LEU A 325 -8.02 15.79 10.76
N THR A 326 -6.96 15.02 10.45
CA THR A 326 -6.53 14.76 9.07
C THR A 326 -7.57 13.96 8.30
N ASN A 327 -8.12 12.88 8.86
CA ASN A 327 -9.20 12.11 8.24
C ASN A 327 -10.46 12.97 7.98
N THR A 328 -10.81 13.85 8.92
CA THR A 328 -11.95 14.78 8.77
C THR A 328 -11.69 15.76 7.62
N LEU A 329 -10.49 16.33 7.55
CA LEU A 329 -10.12 17.25 6.49
C LEU A 329 -10.11 16.56 5.11
N ILE A 330 -9.55 15.36 5.00
CA ILE A 330 -9.58 14.57 3.76
C ILE A 330 -11.03 14.32 3.34
N SER A 331 -11.88 13.86 4.27
CA SER A 331 -13.30 13.62 3.97
C SER A 331 -14.01 14.88 3.48
N HIS A 332 -13.74 16.03 4.10
CA HIS A 332 -14.29 17.31 3.67
C HIS A 332 -13.84 17.70 2.26
N VAL A 333 -12.54 17.58 1.97
CA VAL A 333 -12.00 17.91 0.64
C VAL A 333 -12.54 16.96 -0.44
N ILE A 334 -12.74 15.68 -0.12
CA ILE A 334 -13.42 14.73 -1.02
C ILE A 334 -14.84 15.22 -1.33
N ASP A 335 -15.58 15.71 -0.34
CA ASP A 335 -16.95 16.22 -0.54
C ASP A 335 -17.00 17.50 -1.39
N GLN A 336 -16.01 18.39 -1.22
CA GLN A 336 -15.90 19.63 -2.01
C GLN A 336 -15.44 19.37 -3.45
N GLU A 337 -14.40 18.55 -3.62
CA GLU A 337 -13.74 18.37 -4.91
C GLU A 337 -14.36 17.26 -5.76
N LYS A 338 -14.94 16.23 -5.13
CA LYS A 338 -15.51 15.04 -5.78
C LYS A 338 -14.54 14.42 -6.79
N PRO A 339 -13.35 13.98 -6.34
CA PRO A 339 -12.36 13.38 -7.22
C PRO A 339 -12.82 12.01 -7.74
N ASP A 340 -12.42 11.68 -8.97
CA ASP A 340 -12.59 10.34 -9.55
C ASP A 340 -11.48 9.38 -9.10
N LEU A 341 -10.33 9.92 -8.68
CA LEU A 341 -9.20 9.18 -8.14
C LEU A 341 -8.47 9.99 -7.05
N ILE A 342 -8.05 9.32 -5.99
CA ILE A 342 -7.15 9.89 -4.98
C ILE A 342 -5.76 9.26 -5.13
N VAL A 343 -4.72 10.08 -5.16
CA VAL A 343 -3.33 9.62 -5.24
C VAL A 343 -2.58 10.05 -3.98
N PHE A 344 -2.14 9.06 -3.19
CA PHE A 344 -1.31 9.27 -2.02
C PHE A 344 0.17 9.26 -2.38
N THR A 345 0.86 10.39 -2.25
CA THR A 345 2.23 10.56 -2.76
C THR A 345 3.32 10.38 -1.71
N GLY A 346 3.25 9.29 -0.95
CA GLY A 346 4.23 8.89 0.06
C GLY A 346 3.97 9.45 1.45
N ASP A 347 4.70 8.89 2.43
CA ASP A 347 4.67 9.23 3.85
C ASP A 347 3.27 9.18 4.43
N GLN A 348 2.59 8.07 4.15
CA GLN A 348 1.33 7.75 4.81
C GLN A 348 1.57 7.44 6.28
N LEU A 349 2.69 6.79 6.60
CA LEU A 349 3.12 6.50 7.96
C LEU A 349 4.08 7.59 8.45
N ASN A 350 4.06 7.90 9.75
CA ASN A 350 4.96 8.88 10.34
C ASN A 350 6.41 8.40 10.41
N GLY A 351 6.63 7.08 10.48
CA GLY A 351 7.93 6.53 10.85
C GLY A 351 8.37 7.00 12.25
N GLN A 352 9.68 7.16 12.44
CA GLN A 352 10.31 7.71 13.64
C GLN A 352 9.92 6.98 14.95
N GLY A 353 9.72 5.68 14.91
CA GLY A 353 9.34 4.84 16.06
C GLY A 353 7.89 5.00 16.50
N SER A 354 7.07 5.76 15.78
CA SER A 354 5.65 5.96 16.11
C SER A 354 4.71 5.12 15.26
N SER A 355 5.21 4.55 14.15
CA SER A 355 4.46 3.70 13.22
C SER A 355 4.95 2.25 13.28
N TRP A 356 5.41 1.82 14.46
CA TRP A 356 6.01 0.50 14.74
C TRP A 356 5.12 -0.71 14.38
N ASP A 357 3.83 -0.47 14.15
CA ASP A 357 2.94 -1.45 13.55
C ASP A 357 2.19 -0.90 12.33
N PRO A 358 2.77 -1.01 11.12
CA PRO A 358 2.17 -0.52 9.88
C PRO A 358 0.77 -1.05 9.60
N LYS A 359 0.42 -2.25 10.05
CA LYS A 359 -0.91 -2.82 9.82
C LYS A 359 -2.02 -2.04 10.54
N SER A 360 -1.80 -1.59 11.78
CA SER A 360 -2.76 -0.75 12.50
C SER A 360 -2.86 0.64 11.87
N VAL A 361 -1.76 1.16 11.31
CA VAL A 361 -1.73 2.48 10.66
C VAL A 361 -2.43 2.47 9.30
N LEU A 362 -2.16 1.48 8.44
CA LEU A 362 -2.75 1.37 7.10
C LEU A 362 -4.27 1.26 7.14
N ALA A 363 -4.83 0.58 8.15
CA ALA A 363 -6.28 0.46 8.34
C ALA A 363 -6.96 1.82 8.54
N LYS A 364 -6.35 2.72 9.31
CA LYS A 364 -6.92 4.05 9.58
C LYS A 364 -6.65 5.08 8.50
N PHE A 365 -5.54 4.94 7.77
CA PHE A 365 -5.19 5.78 6.63
C PHE A 365 -6.25 5.70 5.52
N ALA A 366 -6.67 4.49 5.17
CA ALA A 366 -7.63 4.28 4.08
C ALA A 366 -9.10 4.55 4.48
N LYS A 367 -9.36 5.06 5.69
CA LYS A 367 -10.71 5.20 6.26
C LYS A 367 -11.60 6.13 5.45
N ALA A 368 -11.13 7.34 5.14
CA ALA A 368 -11.91 8.33 4.40
C ALA A 368 -12.26 7.83 2.98
N VAL A 369 -11.27 7.30 2.26
CA VAL A 369 -11.46 6.83 0.87
C VAL A 369 -12.34 5.58 0.81
N THR A 370 -12.19 4.67 1.77
CA THR A 370 -13.06 3.49 1.93
C THR A 370 -14.51 3.88 2.17
N ALA A 371 -14.75 4.82 3.09
CA ALA A 371 -16.10 5.27 3.44
C ALA A 371 -16.81 5.99 2.28
N LYS A 372 -16.04 6.71 1.45
CA LYS A 372 -16.57 7.47 0.30
C LYS A 372 -16.66 6.66 -0.99
N GLY A 373 -16.10 5.45 -1.03
CA GLY A 373 -16.14 4.59 -2.22
C GLY A 373 -15.28 5.09 -3.38
N ILE A 374 -14.23 5.86 -3.10
CA ILE A 374 -13.39 6.48 -4.13
C ILE A 374 -12.19 5.58 -4.42
N PRO A 375 -11.90 5.27 -5.70
CA PRO A 375 -10.65 4.61 -6.09
C PRO A 375 -9.43 5.38 -5.60
N TRP A 376 -8.41 4.67 -5.14
CA TRP A 376 -7.17 5.31 -4.71
C TRP A 376 -5.92 4.52 -5.09
N ALA A 377 -4.85 5.25 -5.32
CA ALA A 377 -3.51 4.73 -5.61
C ALA A 377 -2.51 5.35 -4.62
N ALA A 378 -1.36 4.71 -4.44
CA ALA A 378 -0.33 5.18 -3.53
C ALA A 378 1.08 4.87 -4.03
N VAL A 379 2.02 5.77 -3.74
CA VAL A 379 3.46 5.48 -3.74
C VAL A 379 3.99 5.56 -2.31
N PHE A 380 5.12 4.90 -2.08
CA PHE A 380 5.83 4.99 -0.80
C PHE A 380 6.69 6.25 -0.73
N GLY A 381 6.81 6.77 0.48
CA GLY A 381 7.80 7.77 0.87
C GLY A 381 8.93 7.17 1.72
N ASN A 382 9.80 8.06 2.19
CA ASN A 382 10.97 7.65 2.97
C ASN A 382 10.60 7.19 4.38
N HIS A 383 9.55 7.76 4.99
CA HIS A 383 9.10 7.37 6.33
C HIS A 383 8.33 6.05 6.36
N ASP A 384 7.76 5.63 5.23
CA ASP A 384 6.86 4.47 5.20
C ASP A 384 7.53 3.13 5.54
N GLU A 385 8.84 2.96 5.30
CA GLU A 385 9.59 1.74 5.67
C GLU A 385 10.50 1.89 6.90
N GLU A 386 10.48 3.03 7.60
CA GLU A 386 11.37 3.27 8.74
C GLU A 386 11.10 2.31 9.91
N ASP A 387 9.83 1.95 10.09
CA ASP A 387 9.36 1.22 11.26
C ASP A 387 8.69 -0.11 10.87
N GLY A 388 9.07 -1.19 11.57
CA GLY A 388 8.30 -2.44 11.63
C GLY A 388 8.30 -3.30 10.36
N MET A 389 7.55 -2.89 9.33
CA MET A 389 7.18 -3.71 8.17
C MET A 389 7.77 -3.17 6.86
N GLY A 390 8.39 -4.02 6.04
CA GLY A 390 8.92 -3.62 4.74
C GLY A 390 7.84 -3.37 3.67
N LYS A 391 8.19 -2.60 2.63
CA LYS A 391 7.28 -2.18 1.54
C LYS A 391 6.54 -3.34 0.87
N GLU A 392 7.18 -4.50 0.65
CA GLU A 392 6.53 -5.66 0.02
C GLU A 392 5.32 -6.17 0.80
N GLN A 393 5.45 -6.24 2.12
CA GLN A 393 4.37 -6.70 3.00
C GLN A 393 3.27 -5.63 3.10
N GLN A 394 3.66 -4.35 3.13
CA GLN A 394 2.71 -3.24 3.11
C GLN A 394 1.91 -3.18 1.81
N VAL A 395 2.51 -3.44 0.63
CA VAL A 395 1.75 -3.51 -0.63
C VAL A 395 0.72 -4.64 -0.59
N ALA A 396 1.08 -5.81 -0.06
CA ALA A 396 0.12 -6.91 0.08
C ALA A 396 -1.08 -6.51 0.94
N LEU A 397 -0.84 -5.76 2.02
CA LEU A 397 -1.88 -5.17 2.85
C LEU A 397 -2.71 -4.13 2.09
N MET A 398 -2.07 -3.14 1.45
CA MET A 398 -2.77 -2.10 0.70
C MET A 398 -3.66 -2.65 -0.42
N LYS A 399 -3.18 -3.65 -1.17
CA LYS A 399 -3.96 -4.34 -2.21
C LYS A 399 -5.24 -5.00 -1.68
N SER A 400 -5.26 -5.34 -0.39
CA SER A 400 -6.40 -5.97 0.26
C SER A 400 -7.35 -4.96 0.92
N LEU A 401 -7.13 -3.66 0.73
CA LEU A 401 -8.03 -2.62 1.21
C LEU A 401 -9.09 -2.26 0.17
N PRO A 402 -10.28 -1.82 0.61
CA PRO A 402 -11.35 -1.36 -0.27
C PRO A 402 -10.87 -0.30 -1.27
N TYR A 403 -11.29 -0.45 -2.52
CA TYR A 403 -11.04 0.51 -3.62
C TYR A 403 -9.56 0.82 -3.92
N SER A 404 -8.63 -0.01 -3.44
CA SER A 404 -7.22 0.15 -3.76
C SER A 404 -6.92 -0.23 -5.20
N LEU A 405 -6.12 0.60 -5.87
CA LEU A 405 -5.51 0.36 -7.19
C LEU A 405 -3.99 0.16 -7.07
N VAL A 406 -3.46 0.03 -5.86
CA VAL A 406 -2.01 -0.18 -5.64
C VAL A 406 -1.59 -1.51 -6.25
N GLU A 407 -0.48 -1.51 -6.98
CA GLU A 407 0.13 -2.74 -7.48
C GLU A 407 1.57 -2.88 -6.99
N ARG A 408 2.07 -4.11 -6.93
CA ARG A 408 3.46 -4.37 -6.53
C ARG A 408 4.46 -3.99 -7.61
N GLY A 409 4.06 -4.04 -8.89
CA GLY A 409 4.95 -3.88 -10.02
C GLY A 409 5.86 -5.08 -10.30
N PRO A 410 6.70 -5.00 -11.35
CA PRO A 410 7.61 -6.08 -11.76
C PRO A 410 8.68 -6.41 -10.71
N LYS A 411 9.00 -7.70 -10.53
CA LYS A 411 9.95 -8.19 -9.49
C LYS A 411 11.41 -7.85 -9.77
N ASP A 412 11.73 -7.61 -11.03
CA ASP A 412 13.04 -7.31 -11.58
C ASP A 412 13.34 -5.80 -11.68
N VAL A 413 12.37 -4.95 -11.32
CA VAL A 413 12.53 -3.50 -11.25
C VAL A 413 12.83 -3.09 -9.81
N HIS A 414 13.73 -2.12 -9.62
CA HIS A 414 14.11 -1.64 -8.29
C HIS A 414 12.92 -1.00 -7.56
N GLY A 415 12.82 -1.25 -6.25
CA GLY A 415 11.73 -0.75 -5.41
C GLY A 415 10.45 -1.58 -5.51
N VAL A 416 9.41 -1.12 -4.81
CA VAL A 416 8.10 -1.76 -4.72
C VAL A 416 7.03 -0.72 -4.99
N GLY A 417 6.06 -1.03 -5.84
CA GLY A 417 5.02 -0.06 -6.20
C GLY A 417 5.32 0.73 -7.47
N ASN A 418 6.07 0.14 -8.41
CA ASN A 418 6.21 0.66 -9.77
C ASN A 418 5.08 0.13 -10.66
N TYR A 419 4.09 0.95 -11.02
CA TYR A 419 2.94 0.49 -11.81
C TYR A 419 2.31 1.61 -12.65
N VAL A 420 1.42 1.22 -13.56
CA VAL A 420 0.74 2.12 -14.50
C VAL A 420 -0.76 1.92 -14.40
N LEU A 421 -1.50 3.01 -14.18
CA LEU A 421 -2.96 3.04 -14.29
C LEU A 421 -3.37 3.77 -15.55
N LYS A 422 -4.45 3.28 -16.18
CA LYS A 422 -4.97 3.81 -17.45
C LYS A 422 -6.39 4.28 -17.24
N VAL A 423 -6.72 5.47 -17.74
CA VAL A 423 -8.07 6.03 -17.72
C VAL A 423 -8.66 5.93 -19.12
N TYR A 424 -9.85 5.35 -19.20
CA TYR A 424 -10.49 5.02 -20.46
C TYR A 424 -11.63 5.97 -20.82
N SER A 425 -11.93 6.08 -22.10
CA SER A 425 -13.08 6.81 -22.61
C SER A 425 -14.40 6.13 -22.19
N PRO A 426 -15.48 6.92 -22.07
CA PRO A 426 -16.76 6.41 -21.58
C PRO A 426 -17.53 5.58 -22.63
N ASP A 427 -17.18 5.73 -23.90
CA ASP A 427 -17.83 5.02 -25.00
C ASP A 427 -17.39 3.55 -25.09
N ALA A 428 -18.08 2.79 -25.94
CA ALA A 428 -17.87 1.36 -26.08
C ALA A 428 -16.45 0.98 -26.54
N SER A 429 -15.69 1.89 -27.15
CA SER A 429 -14.31 1.63 -27.58
C SER A 429 -13.34 1.43 -26.41
N LYS A 430 -13.67 1.95 -25.22
CA LYS A 430 -12.77 1.95 -24.05
C LYS A 430 -11.38 2.46 -24.44
N THR A 431 -11.32 3.57 -25.18
CA THR A 431 -10.05 4.12 -25.66
C THR A 431 -9.24 4.65 -24.48
N HIS A 432 -7.99 4.22 -24.35
CA HIS A 432 -7.07 4.73 -23.33
C HIS A 432 -6.72 6.19 -23.64
N ALA A 433 -7.11 7.12 -22.75
CA ALA A 433 -7.05 8.56 -23.01
C ALA A 433 -6.21 9.36 -21.99
N LEU A 434 -5.84 8.76 -20.86
CA LEU A 434 -4.88 9.34 -19.90
C LEU A 434 -4.09 8.24 -19.18
N THR A 435 -2.77 8.41 -19.09
CA THR A 435 -1.85 7.50 -18.38
C THR A 435 -1.45 8.07 -17.03
N LEU A 436 -1.40 7.23 -15.99
CA LEU A 436 -0.90 7.58 -14.66
C LEU A 436 0.25 6.64 -14.28
N TYR A 437 1.45 7.19 -14.08
CA TYR A 437 2.64 6.44 -13.67
C TYR A 437 2.89 6.57 -12.17
N PHE A 438 3.23 5.47 -11.51
CA PHE A 438 3.57 5.41 -10.09
C PHE A 438 4.93 4.75 -9.95
N LEU A 439 5.88 5.41 -9.26
CA LEU A 439 7.24 4.91 -9.09
C LEU A 439 7.66 4.96 -7.62
N ASP A 440 8.45 3.97 -7.21
CA ASP A 440 9.13 3.96 -5.90
C ASP A 440 10.42 4.76 -6.00
N SER A 441 10.45 5.97 -5.45
CA SER A 441 11.67 6.78 -5.39
C SER A 441 12.70 6.27 -4.37
N GLY A 442 12.41 5.18 -3.67
CA GLY A 442 13.22 4.65 -2.58
C GLY A 442 12.93 5.34 -1.24
N SER A 443 13.75 5.04 -0.23
CA SER A 443 13.67 5.66 1.10
C SER A 443 15.00 6.33 1.42
N TYR A 444 15.87 5.68 2.20
CA TYR A 444 17.23 6.16 2.46
C TYR A 444 18.28 5.19 1.91
N THR A 445 19.42 5.73 1.49
CA THR A 445 20.52 4.92 0.93
C THR A 445 21.10 4.00 2.00
N LYS A 446 21.16 2.69 1.73
CA LYS A 446 21.77 1.73 2.66
C LYS A 446 23.29 1.68 2.46
N GLY A 447 24.06 2.15 3.43
CA GLY A 447 25.52 2.16 3.42
C GLY A 447 26.15 0.87 3.95
N MET A 448 27.42 0.63 3.62
CA MET A 448 28.19 -0.54 4.12
C MET A 448 28.21 -0.63 5.65
N PHE A 449 28.19 0.51 6.34
CA PHE A 449 28.25 0.57 7.80
C PHE A 449 26.88 0.42 8.48
N ASP A 450 25.77 0.46 7.75
CA ASP A 450 24.42 0.25 8.29
C ASP A 450 24.23 -1.18 8.76
N TRP A 451 24.93 -2.13 8.13
CA TRP A 451 24.96 -3.52 8.55
C TRP A 451 25.40 -3.68 10.02
N PHE A 452 26.22 -2.75 10.52
CA PHE A 452 26.68 -2.76 11.91
C PHE A 452 25.78 -1.96 12.86
N GLY A 453 24.70 -1.32 12.37
CA GLY A 453 23.70 -0.62 13.19
C GLY A 453 24.21 0.64 13.91
N PHE A 454 25.38 1.17 13.54
CA PHE A 454 25.98 2.34 14.20
C PHE A 454 25.56 3.69 13.60
N PHE A 455 24.97 3.70 12.40
CA PHE A 455 24.58 4.92 11.69
C PHE A 455 23.18 4.73 11.09
N THR A 456 22.34 5.75 11.22
CA THR A 456 21.10 5.90 10.45
C THR A 456 21.44 6.72 9.20
N PRO A 457 21.29 6.17 7.99
CA PRO A 457 21.48 6.93 6.77
C PRO A 457 20.48 8.08 6.72
N THR A 458 20.98 9.28 6.44
CA THR A 458 20.16 10.47 6.23
C THR A 458 20.08 10.86 4.77
N GLU A 459 20.81 10.17 3.89
CA GLU A 459 20.78 10.45 2.46
C GLU A 459 19.62 9.72 1.80
N TYR A 460 18.81 10.46 1.05
CA TYR A 460 17.68 9.92 0.32
C TYR A 460 18.11 9.05 -0.86
N ASP A 461 17.37 7.98 -1.07
CA ASP A 461 17.51 7.10 -2.23
C ASP A 461 16.89 7.75 -3.51
N TRP A 462 17.12 7.14 -4.67
CA TRP A 462 16.72 7.69 -5.96
C TRP A 462 16.22 6.62 -6.95
N ILE A 463 15.54 7.08 -8.00
CA ILE A 463 15.08 6.24 -9.10
C ILE A 463 16.27 5.65 -9.87
N ARG A 464 16.31 4.32 -9.97
CA ARG A 464 17.43 3.55 -10.54
C ARG A 464 17.27 3.28 -12.02
N GLN A 465 18.37 2.95 -12.70
CA GLN A 465 18.40 2.61 -14.13
C GLN A 465 17.34 1.55 -14.54
N SER A 466 17.09 0.52 -13.73
CA SER A 466 16.07 -0.49 -14.04
C SER A 466 14.64 0.08 -14.09
N GLN A 467 14.34 1.09 -13.26
CA GLN A 467 13.07 1.81 -13.31
C GLN A 467 12.98 2.74 -14.52
N ILE A 468 14.10 3.35 -14.94
CA ILE A 468 14.17 4.14 -16.18
C ILE A 468 13.85 3.24 -17.39
N ASP A 469 14.49 2.07 -17.46
CA ASP A 469 14.31 1.13 -18.57
C ASP A 469 12.88 0.59 -18.61
N TRP A 470 12.32 0.24 -17.44
CA TRP A 470 10.92 -0.15 -17.31
C TRP A 470 9.96 0.95 -17.74
N PHE A 471 10.14 2.18 -17.28
CA PHE A 471 9.29 3.31 -17.67
C PHE A 471 9.29 3.54 -19.19
N LEU A 472 10.46 3.48 -19.83
CA LEU A 472 10.56 3.62 -21.28
C LEU A 472 9.89 2.47 -22.04
N GLN A 473 9.99 1.25 -21.51
CA GLN A 473 9.29 0.09 -22.04
C GLN A 473 7.76 0.28 -21.97
N GLU A 474 7.23 0.71 -20.83
CA GLU A 474 5.80 1.00 -20.65
C GLU A 474 5.32 2.15 -21.56
N SER A 475 6.12 3.22 -21.67
CA SER A 475 5.90 4.34 -22.59
C SER A 475 5.87 3.92 -24.07
N GLY A 476 6.18 2.66 -24.40
CA GLY A 476 6.20 2.16 -25.76
C GLY A 476 7.46 2.56 -26.54
N ARG A 477 8.44 3.17 -25.87
CA ARG A 477 9.74 3.47 -26.46
C ARG A 477 10.62 2.23 -26.35
N SER A 478 10.50 1.34 -27.33
CA SER A 478 11.37 0.16 -27.41
C SER A 478 12.82 0.62 -27.41
N MET A 479 13.57 0.27 -26.35
CA MET A 479 15.02 0.39 -26.27
C MET A 479 15.65 -0.61 -27.25
N SER A 480 15.48 -0.36 -28.54
CA SER A 480 16.17 -1.06 -29.61
C SER A 480 17.64 -0.70 -29.58
N ARG A 481 18.42 -1.26 -28.64
CA ARG A 481 19.85 -1.48 -28.87
C ARG A 481 20.66 -2.44 -27.99
N PHE A 482 20.14 -3.10 -26.94
CA PHE A 482 21.00 -4.01 -26.15
C PHE A 482 20.43 -5.35 -25.69
N VAL A 483 19.14 -5.64 -25.84
CA VAL A 483 18.57 -6.97 -25.50
C VAL A 483 18.38 -7.82 -26.76
N SER A 484 19.48 -8.06 -27.49
CA SER A 484 19.49 -8.98 -28.64
C SER A 484 20.67 -9.94 -28.56
N LEU A 485 20.91 -10.52 -27.37
CA LEU A 485 21.86 -11.64 -27.26
C LEU A 485 21.40 -12.81 -26.39
N VAL A 486 20.14 -12.85 -25.95
CA VAL A 486 19.58 -14.02 -25.27
C VAL A 486 18.14 -14.23 -25.74
N LEU A 487 17.98 -15.23 -26.62
CA LEU A 487 16.75 -15.81 -27.17
C LEU A 487 15.97 -14.95 -28.19
N PRO A 488 15.87 -15.39 -29.47
CA PRO A 488 14.93 -14.80 -30.42
C PRO A 488 13.51 -15.18 -29.97
N THR A 489 12.72 -14.19 -29.59
CA THR A 489 11.27 -14.30 -29.61
C THR A 489 10.81 -13.54 -30.85
N ASP A 490 9.99 -14.19 -31.68
CA ASP A 490 9.59 -13.70 -33.01
C ASP A 490 8.56 -12.55 -32.95
N GLU A 491 8.21 -12.04 -31.76
CA GLU A 491 7.37 -10.86 -31.60
C GLU A 491 8.15 -9.70 -30.97
N PRO A 492 8.20 -8.51 -31.63
CA PRO A 492 8.71 -7.33 -30.97
C PRO A 492 7.88 -7.03 -29.71
N PRO A 493 8.48 -6.54 -28.62
CA PRO A 493 7.74 -6.21 -27.41
C PRO A 493 6.64 -5.21 -27.76
N LYS A 494 5.38 -5.66 -27.58
CA LYS A 494 4.19 -4.87 -27.84
C LYS A 494 4.23 -3.65 -26.92
N ALA A 495 4.21 -2.44 -27.49
CA ALA A 495 4.14 -1.20 -26.72
C ALA A 495 2.95 -1.26 -25.74
N SER A 496 3.16 -0.93 -24.47
CA SER A 496 2.06 -1.00 -23.49
C SER A 496 1.09 0.18 -23.63
N ILE A 497 1.52 1.27 -24.26
CA ILE A 497 0.72 2.46 -24.57
C ILE A 497 0.68 2.70 -26.07
N ASN A 498 -0.53 2.70 -26.63
CA ASN A 498 -0.77 2.96 -28.05
C ASN A 498 -0.96 4.46 -28.31
N HIS A 499 -0.57 4.89 -29.51
CA HIS A 499 -0.96 6.21 -30.00
C HIS A 499 -2.47 6.25 -30.29
N ILE A 500 -3.08 7.41 -30.06
CA ILE A 500 -4.48 7.70 -30.38
C ILE A 500 -4.56 8.95 -31.26
N GLU A 501 -5.65 9.10 -32.00
CA GLU A 501 -5.93 10.36 -32.70
C GLU A 501 -6.31 11.43 -31.68
N ARG A 502 -5.64 12.59 -31.78
CA ARG A 502 -5.83 13.73 -30.87
C ARG A 502 -6.18 15.01 -31.64
N PRO A 503 -7.13 15.83 -31.18
CA PRO A 503 -7.90 15.66 -29.94
C PRO A 503 -8.87 14.48 -30.01
N PHE A 504 -8.89 13.66 -28.95
CA PHE A 504 -9.76 12.49 -28.91
C PHE A 504 -11.23 12.91 -28.82
N ARG A 505 -12.09 12.22 -29.58
CA ARG A 505 -13.54 12.38 -29.52
C ARG A 505 -14.16 10.98 -29.44
N PRO A 506 -14.98 10.69 -28.41
CA PRO A 506 -15.69 9.43 -28.32
C PRO A 506 -16.56 9.23 -29.56
N ASP A 507 -16.59 8.01 -30.08
CA ASP A 507 -17.53 7.64 -31.14
C ASP A 507 -18.94 7.62 -30.53
N THR A 508 -19.84 8.46 -31.05
CA THR A 508 -21.19 8.57 -30.49
C THR A 508 -22.20 7.67 -31.19
N GLY A 509 -21.80 6.83 -32.15
CA GLY A 509 -22.72 6.03 -32.97
C GLY A 509 -23.70 6.85 -33.83
N LYS A 510 -23.69 8.19 -33.69
CA LYS A 510 -24.39 9.17 -34.54
C LYS A 510 -23.56 9.58 -35.76
N ASP A 511 -22.28 9.22 -35.73
CA ASP A 511 -21.23 9.50 -36.69
C ASP A 511 -21.52 8.87 -38.08
N ILE A 512 -22.43 7.88 -38.11
CA ILE A 512 -22.92 7.20 -39.33
C ILE A 512 -24.27 7.75 -39.83
N GLY A 513 -24.98 8.52 -39.00
CA GLY A 513 -26.27 9.14 -39.37
C GLY A 513 -26.10 10.33 -40.32
N SER A 514 -24.97 11.03 -40.24
CA SER A 514 -24.66 12.21 -41.05
C SER A 514 -24.03 11.90 -42.41
N VAL A 515 -23.87 10.62 -42.77
CA VAL A 515 -23.44 10.25 -44.14
C VAL A 515 -24.49 10.67 -45.19
N TRP A 516 -25.72 11.01 -44.77
CA TRP A 516 -26.80 11.47 -45.67
C TRP A 516 -27.33 12.88 -45.44
N GLU A 517 -26.87 13.60 -44.41
CA GLU A 517 -27.20 15.01 -44.24
C GLU A 517 -25.92 15.86 -44.28
N ARG A 518 -25.70 16.51 -45.42
CA ARG A 518 -24.83 17.69 -45.46
C ARG A 518 -25.47 18.76 -44.56
N GLN A 519 -24.90 18.95 -43.38
CA GLN A 519 -25.11 20.18 -42.63
C GLN A 519 -23.77 20.87 -42.36
N ASP A 520 -23.75 22.11 -42.85
CA ASP A 520 -22.75 23.13 -42.65
C ASP A 520 -22.69 23.53 -41.19
N ASP A 521 -21.82 22.88 -40.40
CA ASP A 521 -21.22 23.52 -39.23
C ASP A 521 -19.70 23.38 -39.36
N GLN A 522 -19.08 24.50 -39.70
CA GLN A 522 -17.65 24.64 -39.94
C GLN A 522 -16.85 24.27 -38.69
N VAL A 523 -16.35 23.04 -38.67
CA VAL A 523 -15.29 22.60 -37.77
C VAL A 523 -14.03 23.38 -38.12
N ILE A 524 -13.56 24.24 -37.21
CA ILE A 524 -12.21 24.80 -37.28
C ILE A 524 -11.23 23.61 -37.35
N PRO A 525 -10.37 23.49 -38.38
CA PRO A 525 -9.46 22.36 -38.50
C PRO A 525 -8.35 22.50 -37.46
N GLY A 526 -8.57 21.96 -36.27
CA GLY A 526 -7.47 21.58 -35.38
C GLY A 526 -6.67 20.47 -36.09
N ILE A 527 -5.34 20.61 -36.13
CA ILE A 527 -4.46 19.61 -36.73
C ILE A 527 -4.63 18.31 -35.94
N ARG A 528 -5.37 17.35 -36.51
CA ARG A 528 -5.45 15.97 -36.01
C ARG A 528 -4.05 15.38 -36.03
N ARG A 529 -3.63 14.80 -34.92
CA ARG A 529 -2.30 14.20 -34.78
C ARG A 529 -2.39 12.83 -34.12
N LEU A 530 -1.50 11.94 -34.53
CA LEU A 530 -1.31 10.66 -33.87
C LEU A 530 -0.29 10.86 -32.74
N ALA A 531 -0.75 10.76 -31.50
CA ALA A 531 0.07 10.96 -30.31
C ALA A 531 -0.43 10.10 -29.15
N LYS A 532 0.46 9.76 -28.22
CA LYS A 532 0.11 9.05 -26.99
C LYS A 532 -0.81 9.90 -26.12
N PRO A 533 -1.63 9.27 -25.27
CA PRO A 533 -2.31 9.94 -24.18
C PRO A 533 -1.35 10.82 -23.38
N ASN A 534 -1.84 11.97 -22.89
CA ASN A 534 -1.07 12.73 -21.91
C ASN A 534 -0.86 11.86 -20.65
N ALA A 535 0.25 12.09 -19.94
CA ALA A 535 0.53 11.34 -18.73
C ALA A 535 0.80 12.26 -17.52
N LEU A 536 0.37 11.78 -16.34
CA LEU A 536 0.80 12.27 -15.03
C LEU A 536 1.67 11.20 -14.38
N MET A 537 2.67 11.63 -13.60
CA MET A 537 3.57 10.73 -12.89
C MET A 537 3.65 11.09 -11.42
N PHE A 538 3.74 10.09 -10.55
CA PHE A 538 3.79 10.28 -9.10
C PHE A 538 4.90 9.44 -8.48
N PHE A 539 5.71 10.07 -7.64
CA PHE A 539 6.68 9.43 -6.74
C PHE A 539 7.00 10.41 -5.61
N HIS A 540 7.48 9.93 -4.47
CA HIS A 540 7.54 10.76 -3.27
C HIS A 540 8.71 11.75 -3.27
N ILE A 541 9.95 11.25 -3.34
CA ILE A 541 11.18 12.06 -3.23
C ILE A 541 11.39 12.81 -4.55
N PRO A 542 11.45 14.15 -4.57
CA PRO A 542 11.56 14.92 -5.80
C PRO A 542 12.91 14.69 -6.50
N LEU A 543 12.91 14.81 -7.82
CA LEU A 543 14.16 14.78 -8.59
C LEU A 543 14.99 16.04 -8.33
N PRO A 544 16.33 15.98 -8.46
CA PRO A 544 17.18 17.18 -8.40
C PRO A 544 16.73 18.28 -9.37
N GLU A 545 16.20 17.90 -10.53
CA GLU A 545 15.78 18.82 -11.58
C GLU A 545 14.59 19.70 -11.19
N THR A 546 13.81 19.30 -10.17
CA THR A 546 12.75 20.10 -9.55
C THR A 546 13.26 21.47 -9.09
N TYR A 547 14.53 21.55 -8.68
CA TYR A 547 15.15 22.75 -8.14
C TYR A 547 15.90 23.58 -9.19
N LEU A 548 15.90 23.17 -10.46
CA LEU A 548 16.49 23.95 -11.54
C LEU A 548 15.68 25.21 -11.84
N LYS A 549 16.31 26.12 -12.59
CA LYS A 549 15.66 27.36 -13.04
C LYS A 549 14.44 27.04 -13.90
N ALA A 550 13.32 27.64 -13.54
CA ALA A 550 12.07 27.51 -14.27
C ALA A 550 12.17 28.03 -15.71
N ASP A 551 11.40 27.39 -16.60
CA ASP A 551 11.15 27.90 -17.94
C ASP A 551 10.50 29.29 -17.87
N MET A 552 10.77 30.13 -18.87
CA MET A 552 10.11 31.43 -19.02
C MET A 552 8.91 31.31 -19.94
N ASN A 553 7.78 31.91 -19.58
CA ASN A 553 6.64 32.05 -20.46
C ASN A 553 6.98 33.07 -21.58
N PRO A 554 7.06 32.66 -22.85
CA PRO A 554 7.42 33.56 -23.95
C PRO A 554 6.42 34.71 -24.13
N SER A 555 5.15 34.50 -23.76
CA SER A 555 4.09 35.49 -23.94
C SER A 555 4.07 36.55 -22.83
N THR A 556 4.48 36.20 -21.61
CA THR A 556 4.41 37.12 -20.45
C THR A 556 5.78 37.51 -19.89
N GLY A 557 6.85 36.83 -20.29
CA GLY A 557 8.20 37.01 -19.77
C GLY A 557 8.39 36.57 -18.31
N ARG A 558 7.37 35.96 -17.69
CA ARG A 558 7.43 35.50 -16.30
C ARG A 558 7.94 34.07 -16.20
N ALA A 559 8.66 33.77 -15.12
CA ALA A 559 9.05 32.41 -14.79
C ALA A 559 7.80 31.55 -14.54
N LEU A 560 7.81 30.32 -15.04
CA LEU A 560 6.76 29.33 -14.84
C LEU A 560 7.01 28.59 -13.53
N ASP A 561 6.81 29.32 -12.45
CA ASP A 561 6.98 28.87 -11.08
C ASP A 561 5.90 29.55 -10.23
N VAL A 562 4.93 28.76 -9.76
CA VAL A 562 3.72 29.26 -9.11
C VAL A 562 3.54 28.55 -7.77
N GLY A 563 3.34 29.32 -6.70
CA GLY A 563 3.27 28.85 -5.32
C GLY A 563 4.54 29.18 -4.51
N ILE A 564 4.65 28.61 -3.31
CA ILE A 564 5.74 28.88 -2.36
C ILE A 564 6.91 27.89 -2.55
N SER A 565 8.13 28.42 -2.62
CA SER A 565 9.38 27.62 -2.63
C SER A 565 10.53 28.38 -1.95
N GLY A 566 11.61 27.67 -1.62
CA GLY A 566 12.85 28.26 -1.09
C GLY A 566 12.83 28.59 0.40
N GLN A 567 11.80 28.15 1.12
CA GLN A 567 11.68 28.30 2.58
C GLN A 567 12.21 27.08 3.36
N GLU A 568 12.56 26.01 2.65
CA GLU A 568 13.25 24.84 3.18
C GLU A 568 14.38 24.40 2.22
N PRO A 569 15.39 23.65 2.70
CA PRO A 569 16.41 23.07 1.85
C PRO A 569 15.83 22.10 0.81
N PRO A 570 16.51 21.87 -0.33
CA PRO A 570 16.08 20.87 -1.31
C PRO A 570 15.96 19.46 -0.70
N GLY A 571 14.79 18.85 -0.83
CA GLY A 571 14.48 17.49 -0.39
C GLY A 571 14.78 16.41 -1.42
N ASN A 572 15.59 16.67 -2.45
CA ASN A 572 15.98 15.63 -3.42
C ASN A 572 17.13 14.76 -2.93
N ALA A 573 17.25 13.57 -3.53
CA ALA A 573 18.44 12.74 -3.42
C ALA A 573 19.70 13.45 -3.95
N LYS A 574 20.86 13.18 -3.32
CA LYS A 574 22.16 13.71 -3.76
C LYS A 574 22.70 13.02 -5.00
N ASN A 575 22.30 11.76 -5.20
CA ASN A 575 22.68 10.94 -6.35
C ASN A 575 21.51 10.83 -7.33
N ASN A 576 21.81 10.53 -8.60
CA ASN A 576 20.81 10.37 -9.64
C ASN A 576 21.37 9.48 -10.76
N ASP A 577 20.55 8.55 -11.27
CA ASP A 577 20.89 7.75 -12.46
C ASP A 577 20.52 8.47 -13.77
N GLY A 578 19.96 9.68 -13.68
CA GLY A 578 19.56 10.54 -14.79
C GLY A 578 18.15 10.25 -15.29
N PHE A 579 17.19 9.96 -14.40
CA PHE A 579 15.82 9.62 -14.81
C PHE A 579 15.15 10.71 -15.63
N PHE A 580 15.40 11.99 -15.31
CA PHE A 580 14.84 13.10 -16.08
C PHE A 580 15.37 13.11 -17.52
N GLU A 581 16.68 13.11 -17.73
CA GLU A 581 17.28 13.16 -19.07
C GLU A 581 17.13 11.85 -19.85
N LYS A 582 17.28 10.70 -19.18
CA LYS A 582 17.30 9.39 -19.83
C LYS A 582 15.90 8.79 -19.97
N GLY A 583 14.97 9.13 -19.09
CA GLY A 583 13.59 8.66 -19.10
C GLY A 583 12.65 9.75 -19.62
N ILE A 584 12.33 10.73 -18.78
CA ILE A 584 11.26 11.72 -19.00
C ILE A 584 11.42 12.46 -20.33
N LEU A 585 12.58 13.07 -20.58
CA LEU A 585 12.82 13.84 -21.80
C LEU A 585 12.89 12.97 -23.06
N LYS A 586 13.10 11.65 -22.92
CA LYS A 586 13.05 10.70 -24.03
C LYS A 586 11.64 10.14 -24.25
N ALA A 587 10.75 10.15 -23.27
CA ALA A 587 9.36 9.75 -23.49
C ALA A 587 8.60 10.87 -24.20
N MET A 588 8.56 10.83 -25.53
CA MET A 588 7.85 11.82 -26.36
C MET A 588 6.40 11.39 -26.60
N GLU A 589 5.49 12.34 -26.79
CA GLU A 589 4.09 12.02 -27.10
C GLU A 589 3.90 11.49 -28.53
N SER A 590 4.82 11.78 -29.46
CA SER A 590 4.79 11.31 -30.84
C SER A 590 6.20 10.99 -31.31
N ASP A 591 6.33 9.97 -32.14
CA ASP A 591 7.60 9.59 -32.78
C ASP A 591 8.01 10.55 -33.91
N HIS A 592 7.06 11.38 -34.39
CA HIS A 592 7.32 12.33 -35.46
C HIS A 592 7.82 13.67 -34.89
N VAL A 593 9.01 14.08 -35.34
CA VAL A 593 9.72 15.31 -34.93
C VAL A 593 9.10 16.59 -35.53
N SER A 594 7.80 16.62 -35.82
CA SER A 594 7.16 17.80 -36.41
C SER A 594 7.03 18.91 -35.36
N ASN A 595 8.00 19.84 -35.31
CA ASN A 595 8.01 21.18 -34.68
C ASN A 595 7.45 21.36 -33.25
N ARG A 596 7.06 20.31 -32.52
CA ARG A 596 6.60 20.38 -31.14
C ARG A 596 7.25 19.26 -30.33
N ASN A 597 8.33 19.60 -29.61
CA ASN A 597 9.03 18.71 -28.68
C ASN A 597 8.20 18.48 -27.41
N ALA A 598 7.05 17.85 -27.54
CA ALA A 598 6.15 17.60 -26.43
C ALA A 598 6.42 16.23 -25.81
N HIS A 599 6.75 16.24 -24.52
CA HIS A 599 6.95 15.03 -23.73
C HIS A 599 5.62 14.37 -23.39
N GLU A 600 5.60 13.05 -23.25
CA GLU A 600 4.41 12.28 -22.87
C GLU A 600 3.93 12.68 -21.46
N VAL A 601 4.85 12.70 -20.50
CA VAL A 601 4.61 13.13 -19.12
C VAL A 601 4.52 14.64 -19.09
N LYS A 602 3.36 15.15 -18.67
CA LYS A 602 3.10 16.60 -18.59
C LYS A 602 3.41 17.15 -17.20
N ALA A 603 3.12 16.38 -16.16
CA ALA A 603 3.37 16.76 -14.79
C ALA A 603 3.82 15.58 -13.93
N ILE A 604 4.71 15.89 -12.99
CA ILE A 604 5.23 15.00 -11.97
C ILE A 604 4.76 15.53 -10.62
N GLY A 605 3.99 14.72 -9.89
CA GLY A 605 3.50 15.00 -8.55
C GLY A 605 4.40 14.39 -7.50
N ASN A 606 4.93 15.23 -6.60
CA ASN A 606 5.79 14.79 -5.48
C ASN A 606 5.15 15.09 -4.11
N GLY A 607 5.55 14.31 -3.10
CA GLY A 607 5.32 14.64 -1.67
C GLY A 607 6.59 15.22 -1.06
N HIS A 608 6.92 14.80 0.16
CA HIS A 608 8.23 14.91 0.82
C HIS A 608 8.59 16.29 1.36
N CYS A 609 8.29 17.35 0.60
CA CYS A 609 8.55 18.73 1.02
C CYS A 609 7.37 19.27 1.81
N HIS A 610 7.63 19.80 3.01
CA HIS A 610 6.59 20.19 3.96
C HIS A 610 6.23 21.68 3.87
N ILE A 611 7.09 22.51 3.24
CA ILE A 611 6.88 23.95 3.08
C ILE A 611 6.83 24.33 1.60
N THR A 612 7.71 23.74 0.80
CA THR A 612 7.78 23.90 -0.65
C THR A 612 6.60 23.17 -1.26
N GLU A 613 5.81 23.94 -1.99
CA GLU A 613 4.47 23.54 -2.38
C GLU A 613 4.18 23.95 -3.84
N ASN A 614 5.09 24.74 -4.44
CA ASN A 614 4.99 25.27 -5.79
C ASN A 614 4.79 24.20 -6.88
N CYS A 615 4.35 24.66 -8.04
CA CYS A 615 4.51 23.93 -9.28
C CYS A 615 5.39 24.72 -10.27
N ARG A 616 6.45 24.06 -10.75
CA ARG A 616 7.49 24.66 -11.60
C ARG A 616 7.63 23.89 -12.90
N ARG A 617 7.73 24.60 -14.03
CA ARG A 617 8.07 23.97 -15.32
C ARG A 617 9.57 24.01 -15.59
N VAL A 618 10.16 22.87 -15.92
CA VAL A 618 11.56 22.73 -16.33
C VAL A 618 11.61 21.90 -17.60
N LYS A 619 12.19 22.44 -18.68
CA LYS A 619 12.30 21.79 -19.99
C LYS A 619 10.96 21.23 -20.48
N GLY A 620 9.87 21.99 -20.31
CA GLY A 620 8.54 21.60 -20.78
C GLY A 620 7.77 20.61 -19.89
N VAL A 621 8.32 20.15 -18.76
CA VAL A 621 7.65 19.25 -17.80
C VAL A 621 7.40 19.98 -16.48
N TRP A 622 6.21 19.81 -15.92
CA TRP A 622 5.84 20.43 -14.64
C TRP A 622 6.18 19.53 -13.45
N PHE A 623 6.81 20.09 -12.42
CA PHE A 623 7.07 19.46 -11.13
C PHE A 623 6.18 20.14 -10.10
N CYS A 624 5.23 19.40 -9.52
CA CYS A 624 4.19 19.91 -8.67
C CYS A 624 4.20 19.19 -7.31
N PHE A 625 4.38 19.92 -6.21
CA PHE A 625 4.26 19.33 -4.87
C PHE A 625 2.80 19.20 -4.44
N GLY A 626 2.43 18.04 -3.88
CA GLY A 626 1.06 17.68 -3.52
C GLY A 626 0.53 18.33 -2.25
N GLY A 627 1.41 18.50 -1.26
CA GLY A 627 1.15 19.15 0.02
C GLY A 627 2.06 20.36 0.24
N GLY A 628 2.16 20.79 1.49
CA GLY A 628 3.07 21.84 1.94
C GLY A 628 2.47 23.26 1.99
N GLY A 629 3.08 24.10 2.83
CA GLY A 629 2.63 25.45 3.16
C GLY A 629 2.35 25.61 4.66
N PHE A 630 2.13 26.85 5.11
CA PHE A 630 1.83 27.12 6.53
C PHE A 630 0.42 26.65 6.94
N ASP A 631 -0.48 26.56 5.97
CA ASP A 631 -1.80 25.93 6.05
C ASP A 631 -1.78 24.60 5.30
N ARG A 632 -2.60 23.63 5.72
CA ARG A 632 -2.70 22.34 5.02
C ARG A 632 -3.35 22.53 3.65
N ARG A 633 -2.77 21.96 2.60
CA ARG A 633 -3.25 22.10 1.21
C ARG A 633 -3.25 20.77 0.49
N PHE A 634 -4.15 20.66 -0.48
CA PHE A 634 -4.26 19.51 -1.37
C PHE A 634 -4.19 19.98 -2.81
N ARG A 635 -3.44 19.28 -3.65
CA ARG A 635 -3.36 19.58 -5.08
C ARG A 635 -4.40 18.79 -5.86
N ILE A 636 -5.04 19.46 -6.80
CA ILE A 636 -6.02 18.87 -7.70
C ILE A 636 -5.45 18.91 -9.12
N TYR A 637 -5.61 17.81 -9.86
CA TYR A 637 -5.48 17.78 -11.32
C TYR A 637 -6.88 17.56 -11.91
N ASP A 638 -7.41 18.61 -12.53
CA ASP A 638 -8.71 18.63 -13.20
C ASP A 638 -8.46 18.40 -14.69
N VAL A 639 -8.60 17.15 -15.12
CA VAL A 639 -8.36 16.72 -16.50
C VAL A 639 -9.68 16.80 -17.26
N SER A 640 -9.66 17.50 -18.39
CA SER A 640 -10.83 17.71 -19.24
C SER A 640 -10.51 17.40 -20.70
N ASP A 641 -11.55 17.45 -21.54
CA ASP A 641 -11.46 17.18 -22.98
C ASP A 641 -10.83 15.81 -23.26
N PHE A 642 -11.20 14.79 -22.46
CA PHE A 642 -10.67 13.42 -22.58
C PHE A 642 -9.14 13.35 -22.54
N GLY A 643 -8.51 14.14 -21.67
CA GLY A 643 -7.06 14.12 -21.48
C GLY A 643 -6.30 15.20 -22.23
N GLU A 644 -6.95 16.01 -23.08
CA GLU A 644 -6.28 17.08 -23.82
C GLU A 644 -5.87 18.25 -22.93
N THR A 645 -6.70 18.60 -21.94
CA THR A 645 -6.48 19.74 -21.05
C THR A 645 -6.22 19.26 -19.62
N ILE A 646 -5.11 19.69 -19.02
CA ILE A 646 -4.76 19.41 -17.62
C ILE A 646 -4.66 20.74 -16.89
N ARG A 647 -5.64 21.01 -16.02
CA ARG A 647 -5.65 22.15 -15.10
C ARG A 647 -5.22 21.67 -13.71
N THR A 648 -4.48 22.49 -12.99
CA THR A 648 -4.16 22.24 -11.57
C THR A 648 -4.42 23.47 -10.72
N TYR A 649 -4.73 23.24 -9.46
CA TYR A 649 -4.87 24.24 -8.42
C TYR A 649 -4.68 23.54 -7.06
N LYS A 650 -4.62 24.33 -5.99
CA LYS A 650 -4.69 23.81 -4.63
C LYS A 650 -5.96 24.24 -3.93
N ARG A 651 -6.49 23.37 -3.08
CA ARG A 651 -7.51 23.70 -2.08
C ARG A 651 -6.85 23.73 -0.71
N THR A 652 -6.99 24.83 0.01
CA THR A 652 -6.53 24.96 1.40
C THR A 652 -7.51 24.32 2.37
N GLU A 653 -7.08 24.09 3.61
CA GLU A 653 -7.97 23.62 4.69
C GLU A 653 -9.09 24.62 5.06
N LYS A 654 -9.04 25.84 4.51
CA LYS A 654 -10.06 26.88 4.65
C LYS A 654 -10.95 27.02 3.40
N ASP A 655 -10.88 26.06 2.48
CA ASP A 655 -11.61 26.02 1.21
C ASP A 655 -11.24 27.09 0.17
N GLU A 656 -10.09 27.74 0.34
CA GLU A 656 -9.59 28.69 -0.65
C GLU A 656 -8.94 27.93 -1.82
N ILE A 657 -9.24 28.37 -3.05
CA ILE A 657 -8.58 27.87 -4.26
C ILE A 657 -7.42 28.80 -4.62
N VAL A 658 -6.21 28.26 -4.69
CA VAL A 658 -4.98 29.00 -4.95
C VAL A 658 -4.13 28.32 -6.04
N ASP A 659 -3.17 29.07 -6.59
CA ASP A 659 -2.17 28.58 -7.55
C ASP A 659 -2.77 27.87 -8.77
N GLU A 660 -3.87 28.41 -9.28
CA GLU A 660 -4.55 27.87 -10.45
C GLU A 660 -3.73 28.09 -11.74
N MET A 661 -3.54 27.04 -12.53
CA MET A 661 -2.86 27.09 -13.82
C MET A 661 -3.24 25.94 -14.75
N ILE A 662 -3.00 26.12 -16.05
CA ILE A 662 -3.16 25.08 -17.08
C ILE A 662 -1.78 24.53 -17.46
N LEU A 663 -1.56 23.25 -17.19
CA LEU A 663 -0.28 22.57 -17.39
C LEU A 663 -0.11 22.09 -18.84
N ALA A 664 -1.19 21.65 -19.46
CA ALA A 664 -1.25 21.18 -20.85
C ALA A 664 -2.62 21.46 -21.46
N GLY A 665 -2.67 21.62 -22.78
CA GLY A 665 -3.92 21.89 -23.51
C GLY A 665 -4.11 23.36 -23.87
N ASN A 666 -5.34 23.73 -24.22
CA ASN A 666 -5.67 25.09 -24.60
C ASN A 666 -5.44 26.05 -23.41
N GLY A 667 -4.75 27.16 -23.64
CA GLY A 667 -4.39 28.12 -22.58
C GLY A 667 -3.13 27.77 -21.77
N SER A 668 -2.50 26.62 -22.01
CA SER A 668 -1.19 26.30 -21.42
C SER A 668 -0.07 27.18 -22.01
N PRO A 669 0.96 27.56 -21.22
CA PRO A 669 2.12 28.27 -21.75
C PRO A 669 2.83 27.46 -22.85
N PRO A 670 3.28 28.07 -23.96
CA PRO A 670 3.91 27.33 -25.05
C PRO A 670 5.18 26.61 -24.57
N LEU A 671 5.47 25.46 -25.18
CA LEU A 671 6.69 24.69 -24.90
C LEU A 671 7.93 25.50 -25.30
N PRO A 672 9.06 25.32 -24.60
CA PRO A 672 10.33 25.92 -25.02
C PRO A 672 10.67 25.46 -26.45
N SER A 673 11.10 26.42 -27.27
CA SER A 673 11.48 26.23 -28.68
C SER A 673 12.76 25.43 -28.84
#